data_AF-A0A1J4UZQ6-F1
#
_entry.id   AF-A0A1J4UZQ6-F1
#
_cell.length_a   1.000
_cell.length_b   1.000
_cell.length_c   1.000
_cell.angle_alpha   90.00
_cell.angle_beta   90.00
_cell.angle_gamma   90.00
#
_symmetry.space_group_name_H-M   'P 1'
#
loop_
_entity.id
_entity.type
_entity.pdbx_description
1 polymer ?
#
loop_
_entity_poly.entity_id
_entity_poly.type
_entity_poly.pdbx_seq_one_letter_code
_entity_poly.pdbx_strand_id
1 'polypeptide(L)'
;MNKIISSKSAKIAAGLVGLIAGFAMIATTASAATFTTNLKQGSTSADVKNLQVVLNMNADTQVASVGAGSPGKETSYFGPATKAAVIKFQEKYASDILAPVGLTKGTGFVGASTRAHLNATSASTSTTSLPDGCSSATGFSPVNGQKCEATTTTTTATTSTVAGCTSTTGFSPVNGQKCDASTTTTTTSTSTVGGSLTIASATQPVNGLAIQNASRVAFTKVTLTAGSSDVVVNGLTVERTGAAIDSNFAGIVLLKEDGTQLDIAKTFGSNHQTIVGGTFVVPANTSLTLTVAGNMNASLVTSAGQVAAISVVAVNTTGTVSGSLPITGAYHTINGTLTIGTAVGSLSTYTPGVDATKAIGTSAYKFSGVRLTAGSAEDVRLKSIRFYQAGSVSAADLSNVKIYVDGTPYDTVSTDRYYSANFGSGIVISRGLAKDIWIQGDITGSGAAGRTIRFDIQKNTDLYVMGETYGQGIIAGGTIANATPSLQGNTITVSAGSFTSVTKATEVAAQNIAINLAGQVLGGYTMDITGETISVQNHVFTVTNSGASNVGYTLTSVSLYNENGAVVAGPVDAVSTGGTTQTVTFTDTVTYPLGKHVYTLKGKVAAGVLNGVTYSTVATSMGNIMGQTTGNTIASPILGFIMNTMTVKSAALALTMSTNPAAQFVVAGGQGVVLANIQLDASQSGEDVRLSSIPLTFTGAGQFANVTSMQLFDGATALNTGSNVVVSAAATTITFDQALIVSKNTVKTLTLKGNVSSSATGTYAWNVATAPVTTGVVSGSTVVVTGAPTPSSATQTVGAGSLVVSTSPSTPSFAVAAAGSTGNTVGVIRFRSVNEGTNLSQLGLTLTGSTGDLVQVSLWDGATQVGTATFTGASTQATSTLTSTLALPKDADKDITVKVDFAQIGTGFTGVQGDTVSVNFYAAQGTGVNSGTTVNATGSTAVSGIRLFKSFPVVSADALTTTGAADGKLMRFKVTANSNGGVGLGQFKFTIATSTGIAGVANVNLYGYTDASYSSTIAGLTSGMVNSAANIVPGVGGAVTITPAAAVEIPAGVTYYFELRGTGTSGTVGSSITTNLLGDATAGVAVSAAATIAAANSLIWSGNATTTSPLTYLDWTNGYGVAGLPAGGLLQTRSN
;
A
#
# COMPACT_ATOMS: atom_id res chain seq x y z
N MET A 1 -29.92 -43.64 50.23
CA MET A 1 -31.14 -44.35 49.78
C MET A 1 -32.10 -43.33 49.18
N ASN A 2 -33.04 -43.80 48.34
CA ASN A 2 -34.28 -43.18 47.81
C ASN A 2 -34.34 -41.63 47.65
N LYS A 3 -34.39 -41.01 46.46
CA LYS A 3 -35.22 -41.21 45.23
C LYS A 3 -36.63 -40.59 45.33
N ILE A 4 -36.95 -39.63 44.43
CA ILE A 4 -38.23 -39.36 43.71
C ILE A 4 -38.08 -38.00 42.96
N ILE A 5 -37.97 -37.97 41.61
CA ILE A 5 -39.02 -37.65 40.58
C ILE A 5 -39.49 -36.16 40.64
N SER A 6 -39.54 -35.34 39.57
CA SER A 6 -39.45 -35.50 38.08
C SER A 6 -38.73 -34.26 37.44
N SER A 7 -38.05 -34.26 36.27
CA SER A 7 -38.48 -34.42 34.84
C SER A 7 -39.28 -33.22 34.28
N LYS A 8 -39.17 -32.72 33.02
CA LYS A 8 -38.57 -33.13 31.71
C LYS A 8 -37.80 -31.94 31.06
N SER A 9 -36.87 -32.00 30.07
CA SER A 9 -36.64 -32.75 28.79
C SER A 9 -37.23 -32.04 27.54
N ALA A 10 -36.62 -32.01 26.34
CA ALA A 10 -35.38 -32.65 25.80
C ALA A 10 -34.75 -31.75 24.70
N LYS A 11 -33.42 -31.75 24.45
CA LYS A 11 -32.61 -32.68 23.62
C LYS A 11 -31.16 -32.12 23.60
N ILE A 12 -30.05 -32.86 23.50
CA ILE A 12 -29.72 -34.30 23.36
C ILE A 12 -28.48 -34.59 24.23
N ALA A 13 -28.41 -35.78 24.83
CA ALA A 13 -27.16 -36.39 25.30
C ALA A 13 -27.29 -37.93 25.18
N ALA A 14 -26.32 -38.59 24.55
CA ALA A 14 -26.24 -40.05 24.47
C ALA A 14 -24.84 -40.50 23.99
N GLY A 15 -24.30 -41.57 24.58
CA GLY A 15 -23.19 -42.35 24.00
C GLY A 15 -21.77 -41.94 24.39
N LEU A 16 -21.24 -42.57 25.45
CA LEU A 16 -19.81 -42.84 25.61
C LEU A 16 -19.64 -44.37 25.67
N VAL A 17 -18.44 -44.87 25.36
CA VAL A 17 -18.03 -46.29 25.30
C VAL A 17 -18.49 -47.04 24.04
N GLY A 18 -17.51 -47.44 23.23
CA GLY A 18 -17.64 -48.31 22.06
C GLY A 18 -16.25 -48.65 21.52
N LEU A 19 -15.87 -49.93 21.55
CA LEU A 19 -14.52 -50.40 21.22
C LEU A 19 -14.31 -50.49 19.70
N ILE A 20 -13.04 -50.48 19.28
CA ILE A 20 -12.47 -50.83 17.98
C ILE A 20 -13.41 -51.67 17.09
N ALA A 21 -13.85 -51.07 15.98
CA ALA A 21 -14.38 -51.79 14.82
C ALA A 21 -13.91 -51.07 13.55
N GLY A 22 -13.14 -51.74 12.70
CA GLY A 22 -12.67 -51.18 11.44
C GLY A 22 -13.80 -51.12 10.42
N PHE A 23 -14.10 -49.94 9.90
CA PHE A 23 -14.84 -49.76 8.66
C PHE A 23 -14.06 -48.83 7.75
N ALA A 24 -13.87 -49.24 6.49
CA ALA A 24 -13.17 -48.44 5.52
C ALA A 24 -13.98 -47.15 5.23
N MET A 25 -13.37 -46.01 5.53
CA MET A 25 -13.46 -44.77 4.75
C MET A 25 -13.25 -45.01 3.25
N ILE A 26 -14.17 -45.71 2.57
CA ILE A 26 -14.28 -45.63 1.12
C ILE A 26 -14.68 -44.18 0.83
N ALA A 27 -13.68 -43.36 0.52
CA ALA A 27 -13.89 -42.07 -0.11
C ALA A 27 -14.56 -42.37 -1.45
N THR A 28 -15.89 -42.21 -1.51
CA THR A 28 -16.63 -42.31 -2.77
C THR A 28 -16.15 -41.18 -3.66
N THR A 29 -15.22 -41.49 -4.56
CA THR A 29 -14.70 -40.56 -5.56
C THR A 29 -15.89 -40.03 -6.35
N ALA A 30 -16.16 -38.73 -6.21
CA ALA A 30 -17.14 -38.07 -7.06
C ALA A 30 -16.62 -38.16 -8.50
N SER A 31 -17.30 -38.94 -9.34
CA SER A 31 -17.00 -38.96 -10.77
C SER A 31 -17.11 -37.56 -11.34
N ALA A 32 -16.29 -37.23 -12.34
CA ALA A 32 -16.16 -35.88 -12.92
C ALA A 32 -17.53 -35.31 -13.30
N ALA A 33 -18.09 -34.48 -12.41
CA ALA A 33 -19.48 -34.05 -12.47
C ALA A 33 -19.62 -32.90 -13.48
N THR A 34 -20.04 -33.22 -14.70
CA THR A 34 -20.28 -32.20 -15.72
C THR A 34 -21.61 -31.50 -15.46
N PHE A 35 -21.54 -30.31 -14.85
CA PHE A 35 -22.69 -29.47 -14.58
C PHE A 35 -23.23 -28.90 -15.89
N THR A 36 -24.38 -29.41 -16.34
CA THR A 36 -25.05 -28.95 -17.57
C THR A 36 -26.20 -27.99 -17.28
N THR A 37 -26.91 -28.17 -16.17
CA THR A 37 -28.16 -27.47 -15.86
C THR A 37 -27.98 -26.20 -15.00
N ASN A 38 -28.77 -25.15 -15.25
CA ASN A 38 -28.79 -23.94 -14.39
C ASN A 38 -29.38 -24.29 -13.00
N LEU A 39 -28.60 -24.13 -11.92
CA LEU A 39 -29.05 -24.44 -10.56
C LEU A 39 -29.35 -23.17 -9.74
N LYS A 40 -30.46 -23.17 -9.01
CA LYS A 40 -30.88 -22.08 -8.09
C LYS A 40 -31.43 -22.64 -6.78
N GLN A 41 -31.52 -21.80 -5.74
CA GLN A 41 -32.21 -22.17 -4.50
C GLN A 41 -33.63 -22.71 -4.82
N GLY A 42 -33.95 -23.89 -4.29
CA GLY A 42 -35.17 -24.64 -4.64
C GLY A 42 -35.03 -25.70 -5.74
N SER A 43 -33.89 -25.75 -6.46
CA SER A 43 -33.59 -26.87 -7.37
C SER A 43 -33.41 -28.19 -6.60
N THR A 44 -33.90 -29.29 -7.17
CA THR A 44 -33.63 -30.66 -6.67
C THR A 44 -33.07 -31.53 -7.80
N SER A 45 -31.81 -31.96 -7.73
CA SER A 45 -31.18 -32.81 -8.77
C SER A 45 -29.91 -33.52 -8.28
N ALA A 46 -29.36 -34.41 -9.13
CA ALA A 46 -28.03 -34.99 -8.93
C ALA A 46 -26.93 -33.92 -9.01
N ASP A 47 -27.01 -33.00 -9.97
CA ASP A 47 -26.11 -31.84 -10.10
C ASP A 47 -26.04 -31.04 -8.79
N VAL A 48 -27.15 -30.86 -8.06
CA VAL A 48 -27.14 -30.18 -6.75
C VAL A 48 -26.37 -30.96 -5.69
N LYS A 49 -26.47 -32.30 -5.67
CA LYS A 49 -25.67 -33.12 -4.75
C LYS A 49 -24.19 -33.02 -5.08
N ASN A 50 -23.83 -33.12 -6.37
CA ASN A 50 -22.45 -32.98 -6.83
C ASN A 50 -21.89 -31.57 -6.55
N LEU A 51 -22.71 -30.53 -6.68
CA LEU A 51 -22.38 -29.16 -6.29
C LEU A 51 -22.07 -29.07 -4.79
N GLN A 52 -22.88 -29.70 -3.93
CA GLN A 52 -22.61 -29.75 -2.49
C GLN A 52 -21.30 -30.47 -2.18
N VAL A 53 -20.95 -31.55 -2.90
CA VAL A 53 -19.65 -32.22 -2.75
C VAL A 53 -18.51 -31.28 -3.12
N VAL A 54 -18.57 -30.62 -4.29
CA VAL A 54 -17.52 -29.68 -4.74
C VAL A 54 -17.35 -28.50 -3.77
N LEU A 55 -18.45 -27.93 -3.28
CA LEU A 55 -18.41 -26.85 -2.29
C LEU A 55 -17.83 -27.32 -0.94
N ASN A 56 -18.07 -28.57 -0.55
CA ASN A 56 -17.54 -29.19 0.66
C ASN A 56 -16.05 -29.59 0.57
N MET A 57 -15.45 -29.66 -0.62
CA MET A 57 -14.01 -29.91 -0.79
C MET A 57 -13.11 -28.75 -0.32
N ASN A 58 -13.68 -27.57 -0.02
CA ASN A 58 -12.92 -26.44 0.50
C ASN A 58 -13.63 -25.80 1.71
N ALA A 59 -12.88 -25.56 2.80
CA ALA A 59 -13.44 -25.07 4.06
C ALA A 59 -14.15 -23.71 3.93
N ASP A 60 -13.64 -22.82 3.07
CA ASP A 60 -14.24 -21.50 2.86
C ASP A 60 -15.66 -21.62 2.31
N THR A 61 -15.86 -22.53 1.35
CA THR A 61 -17.10 -22.75 0.60
C THR A 61 -17.99 -23.84 1.18
N GLN A 62 -17.61 -24.48 2.30
CA GLN A 62 -18.36 -25.59 2.89
C GLN A 62 -19.84 -25.24 3.12
N VAL A 63 -20.73 -26.18 2.77
CA VAL A 63 -22.19 -26.00 2.84
C VAL A 63 -22.70 -26.10 4.28
N ALA A 64 -22.20 -27.07 5.05
CA ALA A 64 -22.46 -27.20 6.48
C ALA A 64 -21.33 -27.99 7.17
N SER A 65 -21.06 -27.71 8.44
CA SER A 65 -20.11 -28.50 9.24
C SER A 65 -20.72 -29.80 9.78
N VAL A 66 -22.02 -29.81 10.06
CA VAL A 66 -22.79 -30.99 10.50
C VAL A 66 -24.21 -30.96 9.94
N GLY A 67 -24.77 -32.14 9.64
CA GLY A 67 -26.18 -32.30 9.26
C GLY A 67 -26.39 -32.47 7.76
N ALA A 68 -27.56 -32.05 7.26
CA ALA A 68 -27.88 -32.13 5.84
C ALA A 68 -27.03 -31.13 5.04
N GLY A 69 -26.27 -31.64 4.07
CA GLY A 69 -25.32 -30.84 3.27
C GLY A 69 -23.90 -30.79 3.82
N SER A 70 -23.59 -31.40 4.97
CA SER A 70 -22.19 -31.51 5.44
C SER A 70 -21.41 -32.58 4.64
N PRO A 71 -20.06 -32.61 4.72
CA PRO A 71 -19.26 -33.66 4.10
C PRO A 71 -19.80 -35.07 4.38
N GLY A 72 -20.03 -35.85 3.33
CA GLY A 72 -20.60 -37.21 3.40
C GLY A 72 -22.09 -37.27 3.74
N LYS A 73 -22.79 -36.12 3.76
CA LYS A 73 -24.23 -35.97 3.99
C LYS A 73 -24.88 -35.00 3.00
N GLU A 74 -24.28 -34.89 1.81
CA GLU A 74 -24.76 -34.05 0.71
C GLU A 74 -26.16 -34.47 0.25
N THR A 75 -26.98 -33.46 -0.01
CA THR A 75 -28.38 -33.61 -0.41
C THR A 75 -28.56 -33.22 -1.86
N SER A 76 -29.60 -33.76 -2.50
CA SER A 76 -30.03 -33.32 -3.84
C SER A 76 -30.76 -31.97 -3.84
N TYR A 77 -30.98 -31.31 -2.69
CA TYR A 77 -31.81 -30.10 -2.59
C TYR A 77 -31.00 -28.83 -2.35
N PHE A 78 -31.26 -27.79 -3.15
CA PHE A 78 -30.52 -26.53 -3.12
C PHE A 78 -31.12 -25.60 -2.05
N GLY A 79 -30.73 -25.82 -0.80
CA GLY A 79 -31.17 -25.02 0.35
C GLY A 79 -30.46 -23.67 0.51
N PRO A 80 -30.87 -22.86 1.51
CA PRO A 80 -30.23 -21.57 1.82
C PRO A 80 -28.73 -21.69 2.15
N ALA A 81 -28.33 -22.77 2.84
CA ALA A 81 -26.93 -23.06 3.15
C ALA A 81 -26.08 -23.25 1.89
N THR A 82 -26.57 -24.04 0.93
CA THR A 82 -25.94 -24.21 -0.38
C THR A 82 -25.88 -22.91 -1.16
N LYS A 83 -26.88 -22.01 -1.01
CA LYS A 83 -26.85 -20.68 -1.65
C LYS A 83 -25.75 -19.80 -1.06
N ALA A 84 -25.58 -19.79 0.26
CA ALA A 84 -24.48 -19.07 0.90
C ALA A 84 -23.11 -19.62 0.45
N ALA A 85 -22.97 -20.95 0.37
CA ALA A 85 -21.78 -21.60 -0.17
C ALA A 85 -21.47 -21.22 -1.64
N VAL A 86 -22.49 -21.19 -2.52
CA VAL A 86 -22.32 -20.74 -3.91
C VAL A 86 -21.96 -19.26 -3.99
N ILE A 87 -22.52 -18.38 -3.15
CA ILE A 87 -22.12 -16.96 -3.10
C ILE A 87 -20.62 -16.85 -2.79
N LYS A 88 -20.14 -17.52 -1.74
CA LYS A 88 -18.71 -17.55 -1.39
C LYS A 88 -17.84 -18.12 -2.51
N PHE A 89 -18.28 -19.18 -3.18
CA PHE A 89 -17.57 -19.78 -4.32
C PHE A 89 -17.47 -18.79 -5.50
N GLN A 90 -18.55 -18.10 -5.82
CA GLN A 90 -18.58 -17.08 -6.88
C GLN A 90 -17.68 -15.88 -6.56
N GLU A 91 -17.62 -15.47 -5.29
CA GLU A 91 -16.75 -14.38 -4.83
C GLU A 91 -15.28 -14.79 -4.74
N LYS A 92 -14.99 -16.05 -4.39
CA LYS A 92 -13.64 -16.64 -4.40
C LYS A 92 -13.03 -16.75 -5.81
N TYR A 93 -13.86 -16.94 -6.83
CA TYR A 93 -13.47 -17.02 -8.24
C TYR A 93 -14.06 -15.87 -9.08
N ALA A 94 -14.09 -14.65 -8.50
CA ALA A 94 -14.77 -13.50 -9.09
C ALA A 94 -14.23 -13.09 -10.48
N SER A 95 -12.94 -13.27 -10.75
CA SER A 95 -12.30 -13.00 -12.05
C SER A 95 -12.90 -13.81 -13.19
N ASP A 96 -13.30 -15.05 -12.90
CA ASP A 96 -13.68 -16.05 -13.90
C ASP A 96 -15.21 -16.18 -13.99
N ILE A 97 -15.88 -15.95 -12.86
CA ILE A 97 -17.32 -16.23 -12.70
C ILE A 97 -18.18 -14.97 -12.73
N LEU A 98 -17.69 -13.85 -12.19
CA LEU A 98 -18.47 -12.62 -11.99
C LEU A 98 -18.08 -11.49 -12.95
N ALA A 99 -16.79 -11.21 -13.10
CA ALA A 99 -16.28 -10.16 -13.98
C ALA A 99 -16.68 -10.34 -15.47
N PRO A 100 -16.65 -11.55 -16.08
CA PRO A 100 -17.05 -11.73 -17.49
C PRO A 100 -18.54 -11.54 -17.76
N VAL A 101 -19.36 -11.41 -16.71
CA VAL A 101 -20.81 -11.15 -16.78
C VAL A 101 -21.21 -9.83 -16.10
N GLY A 102 -20.25 -8.94 -15.81
CA GLY A 102 -20.49 -7.61 -15.27
C GLY A 102 -20.99 -7.57 -13.82
N LEU A 103 -20.81 -8.65 -13.04
CA LEU A 103 -21.24 -8.75 -11.65
C LEU A 103 -20.10 -8.45 -10.67
N THR A 104 -20.44 -7.83 -9.54
CA THR A 104 -19.49 -7.43 -8.49
C THR A 104 -19.69 -8.17 -7.15
N LYS A 105 -20.71 -9.03 -7.05
CA LYS A 105 -21.02 -9.88 -5.88
C LYS A 105 -21.59 -11.22 -6.29
N GLY A 106 -21.47 -12.22 -5.42
CA GLY A 106 -22.06 -13.55 -5.62
C GLY A 106 -23.59 -13.50 -5.63
N THR A 107 -24.21 -14.25 -6.53
CA THR A 107 -25.68 -14.31 -6.69
C THR A 107 -26.30 -15.53 -6.02
N GLY A 108 -25.50 -16.59 -5.83
CA GLY A 108 -26.00 -17.89 -5.39
C GLY A 108 -26.73 -18.67 -6.50
N PHE A 109 -26.59 -18.24 -7.76
CA PHE A 109 -27.16 -18.88 -8.94
C PHE A 109 -26.06 -19.48 -9.82
N VAL A 110 -26.11 -20.78 -10.09
CA VAL A 110 -25.09 -21.50 -10.86
C VAL A 110 -25.36 -21.35 -12.36
N GLY A 111 -25.12 -20.13 -12.85
CA GLY A 111 -25.24 -19.75 -14.25
C GLY A 111 -24.10 -20.28 -15.13
N ALA A 112 -24.06 -19.85 -16.39
CA ALA A 112 -23.14 -20.39 -17.39
C ALA A 112 -21.65 -20.24 -17.00
N SER A 113 -21.23 -19.07 -16.51
CA SER A 113 -19.85 -18.83 -16.06
C SER A 113 -19.47 -19.71 -14.85
N THR A 114 -20.38 -19.87 -13.89
CA THR A 114 -20.16 -20.75 -12.73
C THR A 114 -20.00 -22.21 -13.14
N ARG A 115 -20.78 -22.69 -14.13
CA ARG A 115 -20.62 -24.05 -14.66
C ARG A 115 -19.38 -24.22 -15.51
N ALA A 116 -19.00 -23.24 -16.31
CA ALA A 116 -17.74 -23.28 -17.06
C ALA A 116 -16.55 -23.48 -16.10
N HIS A 117 -16.49 -22.71 -15.01
CA HIS A 117 -15.44 -22.85 -14.00
C HIS A 117 -15.51 -24.17 -13.22
N LEU A 118 -16.71 -24.63 -12.82
CA LEU A 118 -16.91 -25.93 -12.14
C LEU A 118 -16.53 -27.13 -13.04
N ASN A 119 -16.85 -27.07 -14.34
CA ASN A 119 -16.52 -28.11 -15.30
C ASN A 119 -15.02 -28.12 -15.61
N ALA A 120 -14.38 -26.94 -15.69
CA ALA A 120 -12.93 -26.81 -15.84
C ALA A 120 -12.16 -27.39 -14.64
N THR A 121 -12.61 -27.11 -13.41
CA THR A 121 -12.01 -27.72 -12.19
C THR A 121 -12.27 -29.22 -12.09
N SER A 122 -13.39 -29.72 -12.65
CA SER A 122 -13.71 -31.16 -12.68
C SER A 122 -12.98 -31.94 -13.78
N ALA A 123 -12.30 -31.28 -14.72
CA ALA A 123 -11.63 -31.91 -15.85
C ALA A 123 -10.19 -32.40 -15.57
N SER A 124 -9.66 -32.17 -14.36
CA SER A 124 -8.24 -32.39 -14.03
C SER A 124 -7.94 -33.59 -13.13
N THR A 125 -8.87 -34.55 -12.98
CA THR A 125 -8.66 -35.78 -12.19
C THR A 125 -9.05 -37.03 -12.97
N SER A 126 -8.09 -37.63 -13.68
CA SER A 126 -8.22 -38.97 -14.26
C SER A 126 -8.05 -40.03 -13.17
N THR A 127 -9.16 -40.58 -12.65
CA THR A 127 -9.14 -41.58 -11.58
C THR A 127 -8.91 -42.99 -12.12
N THR A 128 -7.70 -43.52 -11.98
CA THR A 128 -7.37 -44.92 -12.29
C THR A 128 -7.80 -45.85 -11.15
N SER A 129 -8.74 -46.76 -11.40
CA SER A 129 -9.07 -47.87 -10.50
C SER A 129 -8.08 -49.02 -10.67
N LEU A 130 -7.52 -49.54 -9.58
CA LEU A 130 -6.62 -50.70 -9.59
C LEU A 130 -7.40 -52.03 -9.73
N PRO A 131 -6.80 -53.10 -10.30
CA PRO A 131 -7.41 -54.44 -10.36
C PRO A 131 -7.57 -55.08 -8.98
N ASP A 132 -8.50 -56.04 -8.85
CA ASP A 132 -8.73 -56.78 -7.61
C ASP A 132 -7.45 -57.44 -7.07
N GLY A 133 -7.21 -57.25 -5.77
CA GLY A 133 -6.01 -57.71 -5.06
C GLY A 133 -4.83 -56.73 -5.04
N CYS A 134 -4.85 -55.65 -5.84
CA CYS A 134 -3.81 -54.61 -5.80
C CYS A 134 -4.06 -53.57 -4.69
N SER A 135 -3.09 -53.39 -3.80
CA SER A 135 -3.07 -52.34 -2.76
C SER A 135 -2.16 -51.14 -3.08
N SER A 136 -1.46 -51.19 -4.22
CA SER A 136 -0.56 -50.15 -4.74
C SER A 136 -0.57 -50.19 -6.27
N ALA A 137 -0.20 -49.08 -6.92
CA ALA A 137 0.02 -49.03 -8.37
C ALA A 137 1.32 -49.72 -8.84
N THR A 138 2.19 -50.13 -7.89
CA THR A 138 3.46 -50.81 -8.20
C THR A 138 3.42 -52.26 -7.72
N GLY A 139 3.56 -53.21 -8.64
CA GLY A 139 3.59 -54.64 -8.36
C GLY A 139 2.64 -55.43 -9.27
N PHE A 140 2.33 -56.65 -8.86
CA PHE A 140 1.36 -57.54 -9.51
C PHE A 140 0.34 -58.02 -8.47
N SER A 141 -0.92 -58.17 -8.85
CA SER A 141 -1.97 -58.69 -7.95
C SER A 141 -1.61 -60.11 -7.49
N PRO A 142 -1.55 -60.38 -6.18
CA PRO A 142 -1.25 -61.70 -5.64
C PRO A 142 -2.37 -62.72 -5.89
N VAL A 143 -3.51 -62.29 -6.44
CA VAL A 143 -4.69 -63.13 -6.72
C VAL A 143 -4.69 -63.64 -8.16
N ASN A 144 -4.23 -62.83 -9.13
CA ASN A 144 -4.35 -63.14 -10.56
C ASN A 144 -3.10 -62.87 -11.42
N GLY A 145 -2.02 -62.32 -10.86
CA GLY A 145 -0.76 -62.07 -11.56
C GLY A 145 -0.77 -60.91 -12.58
N GLN A 146 -1.84 -60.11 -12.65
CA GLN A 146 -1.86 -58.89 -13.47
C GLN A 146 -1.05 -57.78 -12.81
N LYS A 147 -0.33 -56.97 -13.62
CA LYS A 147 0.39 -55.80 -13.12
C LYS A 147 -0.60 -54.75 -12.62
N CYS A 148 -0.31 -54.09 -11.51
CA CYS A 148 -1.22 -53.13 -10.87
C CYS A 148 -1.27 -51.75 -11.56
N GLU A 149 -1.25 -51.71 -12.89
CA GLU A 149 -1.27 -50.49 -13.71
C GLU A 149 -2.49 -50.48 -14.64
N ALA A 150 -3.10 -49.32 -14.86
CA ALA A 150 -4.32 -49.18 -15.64
C ALA A 150 -4.03 -48.96 -17.14
N THR A 151 -4.24 -49.99 -17.96
CA THR A 151 -4.16 -49.89 -19.44
C THR A 151 -5.21 -50.77 -20.12
N THR A 152 -5.78 -50.30 -21.23
CA THR A 152 -6.70 -51.07 -22.09
C THR A 152 -5.97 -52.15 -22.90
N THR A 153 -6.61 -53.30 -23.06
CA THR A 153 -6.01 -54.49 -23.68
C THR A 153 -5.96 -54.44 -25.20
N THR A 154 -4.84 -54.85 -25.80
CA THR A 154 -4.79 -55.71 -26.99
C THR A 154 -3.50 -56.53 -26.95
N THR A 155 -3.56 -57.81 -27.29
CA THR A 155 -2.49 -58.80 -27.06
C THR A 155 -1.81 -59.29 -28.34
N THR A 156 -0.50 -59.56 -28.26
CA THR A 156 0.20 -60.75 -28.82
C THR A 156 1.56 -60.86 -28.13
N ALA A 157 2.11 -62.07 -27.94
CA ALA A 157 3.31 -62.30 -27.13
C ALA A 157 4.22 -63.42 -27.68
N THR A 158 5.52 -63.31 -27.40
CA THR A 158 6.56 -64.36 -27.53
C THR A 158 7.61 -64.18 -26.41
N THR A 159 8.33 -65.24 -26.04
CA THR A 159 8.93 -65.41 -24.69
C THR A 159 10.42 -65.80 -24.68
N SER A 160 11.08 -65.57 -23.52
CA SER A 160 12.42 -66.08 -23.18
C SER A 160 12.64 -66.13 -21.65
N THR A 161 13.75 -66.72 -21.18
CA THR A 161 14.00 -67.15 -19.78
C THR A 161 15.00 -66.30 -19.00
N VAL A 162 14.82 -66.13 -17.68
CA VAL A 162 15.61 -65.24 -16.79
C VAL A 162 16.10 -65.96 -15.50
N ALA A 163 17.22 -65.50 -14.95
CA ALA A 163 17.89 -66.06 -13.76
C ALA A 163 17.21 -65.77 -12.40
N GLY A 164 17.67 -66.44 -11.34
CA GLY A 164 17.32 -66.13 -9.93
C GLY A 164 16.53 -67.21 -9.18
N CYS A 165 16.21 -68.33 -9.81
CA CYS A 165 15.43 -69.43 -9.22
C CYS A 165 16.29 -70.45 -8.45
N THR A 166 15.73 -71.00 -7.36
CA THR A 166 16.33 -72.07 -6.53
C THR A 166 15.38 -73.26 -6.24
N SER A 167 14.19 -73.26 -6.86
CA SER A 167 13.13 -74.27 -6.74
C SER A 167 12.47 -74.44 -8.10
N THR A 168 11.92 -75.62 -8.42
CA THR A 168 11.16 -75.88 -9.65
C THR A 168 9.68 -75.45 -9.59
N THR A 169 9.21 -74.98 -8.43
CA THR A 169 7.89 -74.34 -8.28
C THR A 169 8.04 -72.97 -7.62
N GLY A 170 7.20 -72.02 -8.05
CA GLY A 170 7.27 -70.61 -7.69
C GLY A 170 7.76 -69.71 -8.84
N PHE A 171 8.02 -68.44 -8.51
CA PHE A 171 8.53 -67.42 -9.42
C PHE A 171 9.85 -66.84 -8.88
N SER A 172 10.75 -66.42 -9.76
CA SER A 172 12.07 -65.87 -9.41
C SER A 172 11.90 -64.62 -8.53
N PRO A 173 12.47 -64.58 -7.31
CA PRO A 173 12.35 -63.43 -6.41
C PRO A 173 13.08 -62.17 -6.92
N VAL A 174 13.85 -62.27 -8.01
CA VAL A 174 14.64 -61.17 -8.59
C VAL A 174 13.91 -60.50 -9.77
N ASN A 175 12.93 -61.18 -10.40
CA ASN A 175 12.32 -60.72 -11.67
C ASN A 175 10.96 -61.35 -12.04
N GLY A 176 10.38 -62.23 -11.21
CA GLY A 176 9.00 -62.69 -11.37
C GLY A 176 8.73 -63.73 -12.47
N GLN A 177 9.74 -64.39 -13.06
CA GLN A 177 9.50 -65.50 -14.00
C GLN A 177 9.29 -66.85 -13.30
N LYS A 178 8.40 -67.71 -13.81
CA LYS A 178 8.10 -69.03 -13.22
C LYS A 178 9.30 -69.98 -13.38
N CYS A 179 9.75 -70.60 -12.29
CA CYS A 179 11.01 -71.35 -12.19
C CYS A 179 10.98 -72.78 -12.81
N ASP A 180 10.23 -72.95 -13.90
CA ASP A 180 9.75 -74.24 -14.42
C ASP A 180 10.39 -74.59 -15.78
N ALA A 181 10.61 -73.58 -16.62
CA ALA A 181 11.05 -73.73 -18.01
C ALA A 181 12.54 -74.12 -18.14
N SER A 182 12.79 -75.41 -18.37
CA SER A 182 14.11 -75.97 -18.68
C SER A 182 14.74 -75.35 -19.93
N THR A 183 16.05 -75.08 -19.88
CA THR A 183 16.86 -74.65 -21.03
C THR A 183 17.61 -75.82 -21.66
N THR A 184 17.51 -75.95 -22.98
CA THR A 184 18.37 -76.86 -23.76
C THR A 184 18.94 -76.09 -24.95
N THR A 185 20.23 -75.77 -24.89
CA THR A 185 20.97 -75.15 -26.00
C THR A 185 21.33 -76.20 -27.05
N THR A 186 20.86 -76.02 -28.28
CA THR A 186 21.37 -76.71 -29.46
C THR A 186 21.70 -75.70 -30.55
N THR A 187 22.90 -75.81 -31.11
CA THR A 187 23.41 -74.91 -32.15
C THR A 187 22.94 -75.37 -33.53
N THR A 188 21.97 -74.66 -34.12
CA THR A 188 21.61 -74.78 -35.54
C THR A 188 21.46 -73.41 -36.16
N SER A 189 22.01 -73.22 -37.36
CA SER A 189 21.87 -71.99 -38.13
C SER A 189 20.47 -71.92 -38.75
N THR A 190 19.60 -71.07 -38.22
CA THR A 190 18.31 -70.75 -38.85
C THR A 190 18.38 -69.37 -39.48
N SER A 191 18.20 -69.31 -40.80
CA SER A 191 18.01 -68.04 -41.50
C SER A 191 16.70 -67.42 -41.03
N THR A 192 16.75 -66.27 -40.37
CA THR A 192 15.56 -65.46 -40.13
C THR A 192 14.97 -65.07 -41.48
N VAL A 193 13.73 -65.50 -41.74
CA VAL A 193 12.98 -65.06 -42.91
C VAL A 193 12.60 -63.60 -42.65
N GLY A 194 13.49 -62.68 -43.03
CA GLY A 194 13.25 -61.26 -42.88
C GLY A 194 12.05 -60.83 -43.72
N GLY A 195 11.24 -59.92 -43.16
CA GLY A 195 9.99 -59.46 -43.77
C GLY A 195 10.17 -59.02 -45.23
N SER A 196 9.11 -59.19 -46.03
CA SER A 196 9.12 -58.73 -47.41
C SER A 196 9.20 -57.21 -47.45
N LEU A 197 10.13 -56.71 -48.27
CA LEU A 197 10.32 -55.29 -48.53
C LEU A 197 10.13 -55.06 -50.02
N THR A 198 9.20 -54.19 -50.40
CA THR A 198 9.10 -53.71 -51.77
C THR A 198 9.91 -52.42 -51.91
N ILE A 199 10.61 -52.27 -53.04
CA ILE A 199 11.22 -51.00 -53.45
C ILE A 199 10.61 -50.53 -54.77
N ALA A 200 10.17 -49.28 -54.78
CA ALA A 200 9.63 -48.61 -55.97
C ALA A 200 10.34 -47.28 -56.23
N SER A 201 10.34 -46.86 -57.50
CA SER A 201 10.66 -45.48 -57.85
C SER A 201 9.57 -44.56 -57.30
N ALA A 202 9.96 -43.55 -56.52
CA ALA A 202 9.07 -42.45 -56.20
C ALA A 202 9.03 -41.42 -57.34
N THR A 203 8.28 -40.33 -57.18
CA THR A 203 8.39 -39.15 -58.04
C THR A 203 9.82 -38.61 -57.99
N GLN A 204 10.57 -38.75 -59.09
CA GLN A 204 11.97 -38.39 -59.13
C GLN A 204 12.19 -36.87 -59.08
N PRO A 205 13.34 -36.39 -58.59
CA PRO A 205 13.76 -35.00 -58.76
C PRO A 205 13.85 -34.61 -60.24
N VAL A 206 13.71 -33.32 -60.54
CA VAL A 206 13.87 -32.81 -61.91
C VAL A 206 15.35 -32.64 -62.27
N ASN A 207 15.70 -32.90 -63.53
CA ASN A 207 17.04 -32.58 -64.05
C ASN A 207 17.33 -31.08 -63.87
N GLY A 208 18.57 -30.74 -63.52
CA GLY A 208 18.92 -29.38 -63.08
C GLY A 208 20.41 -29.22 -62.81
N LEU A 209 20.79 -28.19 -62.03
CA LEU A 209 22.19 -27.93 -61.71
C LEU A 209 22.61 -28.53 -60.36
N ALA A 210 23.81 -29.09 -60.33
CA ALA A 210 24.53 -29.44 -59.10
C ALA A 210 25.67 -28.42 -58.91
N ILE A 211 25.42 -27.42 -58.07
CA ILE A 211 26.28 -26.24 -57.90
C ILE A 211 27.37 -26.53 -56.84
N GLN A 212 28.56 -25.95 -56.99
CA GLN A 212 29.63 -26.05 -55.98
C GLN A 212 29.17 -25.58 -54.60
N ASN A 213 29.68 -26.24 -53.54
CA ASN A 213 29.25 -26.10 -52.14
C ASN A 213 27.77 -26.48 -51.83
N ALA A 214 26.95 -26.83 -52.83
CA ALA A 214 25.57 -27.26 -52.57
C ALA A 214 25.54 -28.59 -51.80
N SER A 215 24.79 -28.62 -50.71
CA SER A 215 24.54 -29.83 -49.93
C SER A 215 23.15 -30.38 -50.22
N ARG A 216 22.96 -31.67 -49.95
CA ARG A 216 21.65 -32.34 -50.03
C ARG A 216 20.98 -32.22 -51.42
N VAL A 217 21.77 -32.09 -52.48
CA VAL A 217 21.31 -32.05 -53.88
C VAL A 217 20.63 -33.40 -54.20
N ALA A 218 19.32 -33.40 -54.41
CA ALA A 218 18.53 -34.63 -54.49
C ALA A 218 18.65 -35.28 -55.88
N PHE A 219 19.37 -36.42 -55.97
CA PHE A 219 19.52 -37.15 -57.23
C PHE A 219 18.39 -38.15 -57.45
N THR A 220 18.14 -39.06 -56.50
CA THR A 220 17.20 -40.18 -56.70
C THR A 220 16.31 -40.37 -55.49
N LYS A 221 15.00 -40.56 -55.73
CA LYS A 221 14.01 -40.90 -54.71
C LYS A 221 13.50 -42.33 -54.89
N VAL A 222 13.38 -43.05 -53.79
CA VAL A 222 12.82 -44.40 -53.71
C VAL A 222 11.83 -44.50 -52.55
N THR A 223 10.82 -45.32 -52.68
CA THR A 223 9.92 -45.67 -51.57
C THR A 223 10.17 -47.13 -51.20
N LEU A 224 10.43 -47.37 -49.92
CA LEU A 224 10.53 -48.70 -49.32
C LEU A 224 9.24 -48.99 -48.55
N THR A 225 8.53 -50.08 -48.87
CA THR A 225 7.32 -50.47 -48.15
C THR A 225 7.50 -51.86 -47.54
N ALA A 226 7.37 -51.95 -46.23
CA ALA A 226 7.45 -53.22 -45.51
C ALA A 226 6.09 -53.93 -45.51
N GLY A 227 6.12 -55.27 -45.59
CA GLY A 227 4.97 -56.13 -45.38
C GLY A 227 4.52 -56.17 -43.91
N SER A 228 3.90 -57.27 -43.48
CA SER A 228 3.31 -57.44 -42.15
C SER A 228 4.31 -57.55 -40.98
N SER A 229 5.56 -57.10 -41.14
CA SER A 229 6.62 -57.17 -40.14
C SER A 229 7.67 -56.09 -40.40
N ASP A 230 8.28 -55.57 -39.33
CA ASP A 230 9.36 -54.59 -39.40
C ASP A 230 10.56 -55.13 -40.19
N VAL A 231 11.11 -54.32 -41.10
CA VAL A 231 12.30 -54.67 -41.87
C VAL A 231 13.47 -53.77 -41.49
N VAL A 232 14.55 -54.39 -41.02
CA VAL A 232 15.83 -53.71 -40.74
C VAL A 232 16.61 -53.57 -42.04
N VAL A 233 16.95 -52.34 -42.42
CA VAL A 233 17.72 -52.00 -43.61
C VAL A 233 19.06 -51.39 -43.17
N ASN A 234 20.16 -52.04 -43.52
CA ASN A 234 21.55 -51.66 -43.24
C ASN A 234 22.12 -50.70 -44.31
N GLY A 235 21.27 -49.82 -44.84
CA GLY A 235 21.61 -48.81 -45.85
C GLY A 235 21.35 -49.23 -47.29
N LEU A 236 21.39 -48.25 -48.19
CA LEU A 236 21.23 -48.43 -49.63
C LEU A 236 22.59 -48.39 -50.31
N THR A 237 22.88 -49.39 -51.16
CA THR A 237 24.03 -49.32 -52.07
C THR A 237 23.66 -48.43 -53.25
N VAL A 238 24.48 -47.41 -53.47
CA VAL A 238 24.27 -46.39 -54.51
C VAL A 238 25.51 -46.28 -55.38
N GLU A 239 25.30 -46.03 -56.67
CA GLU A 239 26.34 -45.96 -57.70
C GLU A 239 26.27 -44.64 -58.45
N ARG A 240 27.40 -43.97 -58.66
CA ARG A 240 27.47 -42.78 -59.52
C ARG A 240 27.44 -43.20 -60.98
N THR A 241 26.41 -42.76 -61.68
CA THR A 241 26.22 -42.95 -63.12
C THR A 241 26.35 -41.61 -63.87
N GLY A 242 26.27 -41.65 -65.20
CA GLY A 242 26.48 -40.48 -66.07
C GLY A 242 27.95 -40.12 -66.32
N ALA A 243 28.17 -39.14 -67.20
CA ALA A 243 29.48 -38.64 -67.60
C ALA A 243 30.02 -37.62 -66.58
N ALA A 244 30.46 -38.12 -65.42
CA ALA A 244 30.99 -37.35 -64.31
C ALA A 244 32.08 -38.09 -63.52
N ILE A 245 32.80 -37.39 -62.65
CA ILE A 245 33.81 -37.96 -61.74
C ILE A 245 33.34 -37.97 -60.29
N ASP A 246 33.85 -38.92 -59.49
CA ASP A 246 33.44 -39.11 -58.09
C ASP A 246 33.82 -37.91 -57.19
N SER A 247 34.94 -37.25 -57.48
CA SER A 247 35.44 -36.08 -56.74
C SER A 247 34.60 -34.81 -56.91
N ASN A 248 33.54 -34.85 -57.71
CA ASN A 248 32.48 -33.83 -57.71
C ASN A 248 31.70 -33.83 -56.38
N PHE A 249 31.72 -34.94 -55.64
CA PHE A 249 31.00 -35.11 -54.39
C PHE A 249 31.93 -35.02 -53.18
N ALA A 250 31.62 -34.12 -52.25
CA ALA A 250 32.18 -34.13 -50.89
C ALA A 250 31.63 -35.31 -50.06
N GLY A 251 30.48 -35.85 -50.43
CA GLY A 251 29.94 -37.09 -49.89
C GLY A 251 28.44 -37.27 -50.18
N ILE A 252 27.96 -38.50 -50.15
CA ILE A 252 26.58 -38.88 -50.45
C ILE A 252 25.84 -39.18 -49.14
N VAL A 253 24.59 -38.73 -49.05
CA VAL A 253 23.73 -38.88 -47.87
C VAL A 253 22.40 -39.53 -48.25
N LEU A 254 21.76 -40.16 -47.27
CA LEU A 254 20.38 -40.63 -47.37
C LEU A 254 19.48 -39.80 -46.45
N LEU A 255 18.42 -39.23 -47.03
CA LEU A 255 17.46 -38.37 -46.36
C LEU A 255 16.08 -39.04 -46.31
N LYS A 256 15.37 -38.89 -45.20
CA LYS A 256 13.92 -39.12 -45.11
C LYS A 256 13.14 -38.04 -45.86
N GLU A 257 11.86 -38.31 -46.12
CA GLU A 257 10.92 -37.39 -46.78
C GLU A 257 10.77 -36.01 -46.10
N ASP A 258 10.91 -35.95 -44.78
CA ASP A 258 10.91 -34.71 -43.99
C ASP A 258 12.21 -33.88 -44.12
N GLY A 259 13.21 -34.41 -44.83
CA GLY A 259 14.55 -33.85 -44.96
C GLY A 259 15.55 -34.31 -43.89
N THR A 260 15.17 -35.20 -42.97
CA THR A 260 16.07 -35.69 -41.91
C THR A 260 17.14 -36.63 -42.47
N GLN A 261 18.41 -36.33 -42.22
CA GLN A 261 19.55 -37.17 -42.62
C GLN A 261 19.69 -38.36 -41.66
N LEU A 262 19.80 -39.57 -42.22
CA LEU A 262 19.84 -40.85 -41.47
C LEU A 262 21.22 -41.16 -40.89
N ASP A 263 22.28 -41.11 -41.71
CA ASP A 263 23.67 -41.39 -41.30
C ASP A 263 24.64 -40.35 -41.88
N ILE A 264 25.90 -40.37 -41.44
CA ILE A 264 26.98 -39.53 -41.97
C ILE A 264 27.16 -39.71 -43.48
N ALA A 265 27.66 -38.66 -44.14
CA ALA A 265 27.98 -38.72 -45.55
C ALA A 265 29.09 -39.74 -45.85
N LYS A 266 29.03 -40.38 -47.03
CA LYS A 266 30.01 -41.38 -47.49
C LYS A 266 30.59 -40.98 -48.83
N THR A 267 31.86 -41.22 -49.07
CA THR A 267 32.48 -41.08 -50.40
C THR A 267 32.22 -42.34 -51.25
N PHE A 268 32.30 -42.19 -52.57
CA PHE A 268 32.37 -43.33 -53.49
C PHE A 268 33.75 -44.00 -53.40
N GLY A 269 33.79 -45.34 -53.49
CA GLY A 269 35.01 -46.10 -53.71
C GLY A 269 35.32 -46.27 -55.20
N SER A 270 36.44 -46.93 -55.54
CA SER A 270 36.95 -47.09 -56.92
C SER A 270 35.97 -47.75 -57.92
N ASN A 271 34.93 -48.41 -57.44
CA ASN A 271 33.85 -49.00 -58.25
C ASN A 271 32.68 -48.01 -58.49
N HIS A 272 32.86 -46.72 -58.21
CA HIS A 272 31.82 -45.67 -58.21
C HIS A 272 30.63 -45.94 -57.26
N GLN A 273 30.78 -46.86 -56.30
CA GLN A 273 29.74 -47.32 -55.38
C GLN A 273 30.02 -46.94 -53.91
N THR A 274 28.95 -46.81 -53.12
CA THR A 274 29.01 -46.64 -51.64
C THR A 274 27.70 -47.05 -50.97
N ILE A 275 27.68 -47.26 -49.65
CA ILE A 275 26.47 -47.65 -48.88
C ILE A 275 26.05 -46.50 -47.95
N VAL A 276 24.87 -45.92 -48.18
CA VAL A 276 24.37 -44.74 -47.46
C VAL A 276 23.18 -45.04 -46.55
N GLY A 277 23.05 -44.26 -45.46
CA GLY A 277 21.89 -44.28 -44.56
C GLY A 277 22.02 -45.10 -43.28
N GLY A 278 23.08 -45.92 -43.14
CA GLY A 278 23.29 -46.74 -41.95
C GLY A 278 22.16 -47.74 -41.70
N THR A 279 22.06 -48.27 -40.48
CA THR A 279 20.96 -49.16 -40.09
C THR A 279 19.72 -48.37 -39.65
N PHE A 280 18.59 -48.60 -40.31
CA PHE A 280 17.27 -48.05 -39.96
C PHE A 280 16.18 -49.12 -40.11
N VAL A 281 15.01 -48.88 -39.53
CA VAL A 281 13.84 -49.78 -39.62
C VAL A 281 12.77 -49.16 -40.51
N VAL A 282 12.14 -49.97 -41.35
CA VAL A 282 10.86 -49.67 -42.01
C VAL A 282 9.77 -50.46 -41.26
N PRO A 283 8.89 -49.80 -40.47
CA PRO A 283 7.89 -50.49 -39.66
C PRO A 283 6.84 -51.26 -40.47
N ALA A 284 6.29 -52.32 -39.88
CA ALA A 284 5.29 -53.19 -40.47
C ALA A 284 4.11 -52.42 -41.07
N ASN A 285 3.76 -52.74 -42.33
CA ASN A 285 2.67 -52.13 -43.10
C ASN A 285 2.85 -50.62 -43.38
N THR A 286 4.07 -50.08 -43.26
CA THR A 286 4.36 -48.66 -43.56
C THR A 286 5.26 -48.51 -44.78
N SER A 287 5.18 -47.32 -45.39
CA SER A 287 6.04 -46.90 -46.50
C SER A 287 6.96 -45.77 -46.03
N LEU A 288 8.24 -45.83 -46.37
CA LEU A 288 9.23 -44.79 -46.12
C LEU A 288 9.82 -44.30 -47.44
N THR A 289 9.49 -43.06 -47.82
CA THR A 289 10.11 -42.39 -48.97
C THR A 289 11.47 -41.82 -48.55
N LEU A 290 12.49 -42.13 -49.34
CA LEU A 290 13.88 -41.79 -49.11
C LEU A 290 14.48 -41.07 -50.32
N THR A 291 15.37 -40.12 -50.06
CA THR A 291 16.09 -39.36 -51.07
C THR A 291 17.59 -39.60 -50.94
N VAL A 292 18.21 -40.17 -51.97
CA VAL A 292 19.67 -40.20 -52.14
C VAL A 292 20.10 -38.83 -52.64
N ALA A 293 20.99 -38.18 -51.92
CA ALA A 293 21.41 -36.83 -52.21
C ALA A 293 22.94 -36.66 -52.12
N GLY A 294 23.49 -35.82 -53.01
CA GLY A 294 24.90 -35.48 -53.03
C GLY A 294 25.17 -34.19 -52.26
N ASN A 295 26.23 -34.19 -51.46
CA ASN A 295 26.93 -32.96 -51.07
C ASN A 295 28.04 -32.73 -52.10
N MET A 296 28.00 -31.57 -52.76
CA MET A 296 28.93 -31.19 -53.80
C MET A 296 30.25 -30.67 -53.21
N ASN A 297 31.33 -30.84 -53.96
CA ASN A 297 32.65 -30.36 -53.54
C ASN A 297 32.71 -28.81 -53.51
N ALA A 298 33.68 -28.27 -52.76
CA ALA A 298 33.80 -26.83 -52.51
C ALA A 298 34.23 -26.03 -53.77
N SER A 299 34.79 -26.71 -54.77
CA SER A 299 35.03 -26.19 -56.12
C SER A 299 34.68 -27.26 -57.13
N LEU A 300 33.97 -26.87 -58.20
CA LEU A 300 33.62 -27.73 -59.34
C LEU A 300 34.09 -27.15 -60.68
N VAL A 301 35.02 -26.20 -60.65
CA VAL A 301 35.44 -25.42 -61.83
C VAL A 301 36.03 -26.32 -62.94
N THR A 302 36.81 -27.33 -62.57
CA THR A 302 37.48 -28.26 -63.50
C THR A 302 36.57 -29.38 -64.04
N SER A 303 35.36 -29.51 -63.49
CA SER A 303 34.36 -30.52 -63.87
C SER A 303 33.03 -29.92 -64.33
N ALA A 304 32.94 -28.60 -64.47
CA ALA A 304 31.76 -27.90 -64.96
C ALA A 304 31.33 -28.43 -66.34
N GLY A 305 30.02 -28.65 -66.51
CA GLY A 305 29.45 -29.25 -67.73
C GLY A 305 29.44 -30.79 -67.76
N GLN A 306 30.08 -31.48 -66.82
CA GLN A 306 29.83 -32.91 -66.60
C GLN A 306 28.38 -33.14 -66.17
N VAL A 307 27.86 -34.35 -66.39
CA VAL A 307 26.47 -34.71 -66.04
C VAL A 307 26.48 -35.97 -65.16
N ALA A 308 26.12 -35.79 -63.89
CA ALA A 308 26.09 -36.85 -62.88
C ALA A 308 24.66 -37.34 -62.62
N ALA A 309 24.52 -38.64 -62.39
CA ALA A 309 23.35 -39.25 -61.77
C ALA A 309 23.82 -40.17 -60.62
N ILE A 310 22.91 -40.56 -59.72
CA ILE A 310 23.21 -41.53 -58.66
C ILE A 310 22.11 -42.58 -58.63
N SER A 311 22.42 -43.80 -59.05
CA SER A 311 21.49 -44.92 -59.10
C SER A 311 21.45 -45.65 -57.75
N VAL A 312 20.26 -46.02 -57.26
CA VAL A 312 20.13 -47.03 -56.19
C VAL A 312 20.29 -48.39 -56.86
N VAL A 313 21.29 -49.16 -56.45
CA VAL A 313 21.63 -50.46 -57.07
C VAL A 313 21.30 -51.66 -56.17
N ALA A 314 21.29 -51.49 -54.85
CA ALA A 314 20.82 -52.53 -53.90
C ALA A 314 20.25 -51.94 -52.60
N VAL A 315 19.38 -52.70 -51.94
CA VAL A 315 18.92 -52.45 -50.56
C VAL A 315 19.57 -53.50 -49.66
N ASN A 316 20.39 -53.08 -48.70
CA ASN A 316 21.12 -54.02 -47.85
C ASN A 316 20.22 -54.43 -46.67
N THR A 317 19.60 -55.61 -46.73
CA THR A 317 18.76 -56.15 -45.65
C THR A 317 18.84 -57.67 -45.65
N THR A 318 18.47 -58.29 -44.53
CA THR A 318 18.20 -59.74 -44.43
C THR A 318 16.77 -60.11 -44.87
N GLY A 319 15.92 -59.11 -45.15
CA GLY A 319 14.58 -59.30 -45.70
C GLY A 319 14.58 -59.59 -47.20
N THR A 320 13.46 -60.13 -47.68
CA THR A 320 13.27 -60.39 -49.12
C THR A 320 12.92 -59.09 -49.85
N VAL A 321 13.88 -58.55 -50.62
CA VAL A 321 13.69 -57.33 -51.41
C VAL A 321 13.06 -57.67 -52.75
N SER A 322 12.01 -56.92 -53.12
CA SER A 322 11.28 -57.10 -54.38
C SER A 322 11.03 -55.75 -55.05
N GLY A 323 11.25 -55.68 -56.37
CA GLY A 323 11.20 -54.44 -57.15
C GLY A 323 12.21 -54.45 -58.28
N SER A 324 12.15 -53.45 -59.16
CA SER A 324 13.12 -53.28 -60.25
C SER A 324 14.28 -52.39 -59.79
N LEU A 325 15.50 -52.92 -59.91
CA LEU A 325 16.76 -52.21 -59.68
C LEU A 325 17.66 -52.37 -60.92
N PRO A 326 18.51 -51.38 -61.24
CA PRO A 326 18.73 -50.13 -60.52
C PRO A 326 17.64 -49.08 -60.75
N ILE A 327 17.39 -48.23 -59.75
CA ILE A 327 16.53 -47.03 -59.88
C ILE A 327 17.43 -45.81 -60.04
N THR A 328 17.23 -45.04 -61.11
CA THR A 328 17.98 -43.81 -61.39
C THR A 328 17.02 -42.64 -61.53
N GLY A 329 17.28 -41.56 -60.80
CA GLY A 329 16.51 -40.32 -60.84
C GLY A 329 17.14 -39.26 -61.76
N ALA A 330 17.34 -38.06 -61.22
CA ALA A 330 17.80 -36.90 -61.95
C ALA A 330 19.25 -37.02 -62.43
N TYR A 331 19.46 -36.52 -63.65
CA TYR A 331 20.75 -36.20 -64.23
C TYR A 331 21.01 -34.71 -64.01
N HIS A 332 21.97 -34.39 -63.14
CA HIS A 332 22.34 -33.01 -62.81
C HIS A 332 23.63 -32.59 -63.52
N THR A 333 23.61 -31.41 -64.13
CA THR A 333 24.80 -30.78 -64.73
C THR A 333 25.63 -30.12 -63.65
N ILE A 334 26.91 -30.48 -63.58
CA ILE A 334 27.90 -29.94 -62.65
C ILE A 334 28.17 -28.46 -62.98
N ASN A 335 28.11 -27.58 -61.97
CA ASN A 335 28.32 -26.15 -62.14
C ASN A 335 29.28 -25.57 -61.08
N GLY A 336 30.44 -25.09 -61.54
CA GLY A 336 31.46 -24.41 -60.73
C GLY A 336 31.51 -22.89 -60.91
N THR A 337 30.50 -22.26 -61.53
CA THR A 337 30.48 -20.81 -61.81
C THR A 337 29.42 -20.05 -61.03
N LEU A 338 28.33 -20.71 -60.64
CA LEU A 338 27.33 -20.16 -59.74
C LEU A 338 27.78 -20.29 -58.27
N THR A 339 27.35 -19.33 -57.46
CA THR A 339 27.56 -19.31 -56.01
C THR A 339 26.20 -19.31 -55.33
N ILE A 340 26.00 -20.24 -54.39
CA ILE A 340 24.83 -20.28 -53.52
C ILE A 340 25.04 -19.42 -52.26
N GLY A 341 23.96 -19.17 -51.54
CA GLY A 341 23.96 -18.48 -50.26
C GLY A 341 24.80 -19.20 -49.20
N THR A 342 25.26 -18.41 -48.22
CA THR A 342 25.93 -18.92 -47.03
C THR A 342 25.03 -18.76 -45.82
N ALA A 343 25.24 -19.61 -44.82
CA ALA A 343 24.59 -19.50 -43.52
C ALA A 343 25.65 -19.58 -42.42
N VAL A 344 25.61 -18.65 -41.47
CA VAL A 344 26.61 -18.55 -40.39
C VAL A 344 25.87 -18.62 -39.06
N GLY A 345 26.14 -19.67 -38.28
CA GLY A 345 25.61 -19.82 -36.94
C GLY A 345 26.63 -19.35 -35.89
N SER A 346 26.19 -18.50 -34.97
CA SER A 346 26.89 -18.15 -33.73
C SER A 346 26.11 -18.63 -32.52
N LEU A 347 26.69 -18.53 -31.31
CA LEU A 347 25.91 -18.72 -30.09
C LEU A 347 24.79 -17.66 -29.99
N SER A 348 23.61 -18.06 -29.51
CA SER A 348 22.50 -17.15 -29.22
C SER A 348 22.70 -16.46 -27.86
N THR A 349 22.19 -15.22 -27.73
CA THR A 349 22.08 -14.51 -26.44
C THR A 349 21.09 -15.17 -25.47
N TYR A 350 20.33 -16.19 -25.90
CA TYR A 350 19.46 -17.01 -25.06
C TYR A 350 20.14 -18.26 -24.48
N THR A 351 21.43 -18.50 -24.79
CA THR A 351 22.24 -19.49 -24.07
C THR A 351 22.68 -18.91 -22.71
N PRO A 352 22.70 -19.69 -21.61
CA PRO A 352 23.08 -19.19 -20.27
C PRO A 352 24.47 -18.54 -20.14
N GLY A 353 25.40 -18.81 -21.05
CA GLY A 353 26.74 -18.22 -21.12
C GLY A 353 27.75 -18.82 -20.14
N VAL A 354 27.27 -19.31 -18.99
CA VAL A 354 28.04 -20.09 -18.00
C VAL A 354 27.24 -21.31 -17.55
N ASP A 355 27.96 -22.31 -17.05
CA ASP A 355 27.35 -23.49 -16.41
C ASP A 355 26.66 -23.07 -15.11
N ALA A 356 25.54 -23.72 -14.77
CA ALA A 356 24.64 -23.25 -13.72
C ALA A 356 23.97 -24.40 -12.95
N THR A 357 23.59 -24.14 -11.70
CA THR A 357 22.69 -25.02 -10.94
C THR A 357 21.25 -24.52 -11.05
N LYS A 358 20.29 -25.42 -11.25
CA LYS A 358 18.85 -25.15 -11.25
C LYS A 358 18.12 -26.22 -10.46
N ALA A 359 17.14 -25.82 -9.65
CA ALA A 359 16.39 -26.77 -8.85
C ALA A 359 15.29 -27.46 -9.69
N ILE A 360 14.89 -28.65 -9.26
CA ILE A 360 13.66 -29.30 -9.73
C ILE A 360 12.49 -28.35 -9.46
N GLY A 361 11.53 -28.27 -10.38
CA GLY A 361 10.48 -27.25 -10.40
C GLY A 361 10.83 -25.98 -11.17
N THR A 362 12.06 -25.80 -11.66
CA THR A 362 12.39 -24.67 -12.55
C THR A 362 11.68 -24.83 -13.90
N SER A 363 10.76 -23.93 -14.22
CA SER A 363 10.02 -23.89 -15.48
C SER A 363 10.58 -22.89 -16.49
N ALA A 364 10.20 -23.06 -17.77
CA ALA A 364 10.53 -22.22 -18.91
C ALA A 364 12.03 -21.89 -19.07
N TYR A 365 12.93 -22.77 -18.61
CA TYR A 365 14.35 -22.51 -18.61
C TYR A 365 14.95 -22.70 -20.02
N LYS A 366 15.74 -21.72 -20.47
CA LYS A 366 16.43 -21.75 -21.77
C LYS A 366 17.78 -22.43 -21.61
N PHE A 367 17.96 -23.60 -22.23
CA PHE A 367 19.15 -24.42 -22.01
C PHE A 367 20.30 -24.08 -22.98
N SER A 368 19.98 -23.79 -24.24
CA SER A 368 20.95 -23.62 -25.32
C SER A 368 20.29 -22.96 -26.54
N GLY A 369 21.06 -22.20 -27.34
CA GLY A 369 20.57 -21.61 -28.56
C GLY A 369 21.66 -21.19 -29.56
N VAL A 370 21.27 -21.15 -30.83
CA VAL A 370 22.07 -20.73 -31.98
C VAL A 370 21.40 -19.51 -32.65
N ARG A 371 22.21 -18.52 -33.02
CA ARG A 371 21.79 -17.41 -33.88
C ARG A 371 22.23 -17.70 -35.30
N LEU A 372 21.29 -17.97 -36.20
CA LEU A 372 21.56 -18.28 -37.59
C LEU A 372 21.43 -17.03 -38.47
N THR A 373 22.51 -16.65 -39.14
CA THR A 373 22.59 -15.47 -40.01
C THR A 373 22.67 -15.87 -41.47
N ALA A 374 21.86 -15.27 -42.33
CA ALA A 374 21.93 -15.44 -43.78
C ALA A 374 23.06 -14.57 -44.38
N GLY A 375 23.80 -15.10 -45.34
CA GLY A 375 24.77 -14.34 -46.13
C GLY A 375 24.13 -13.22 -46.95
N SER A 376 24.95 -12.39 -47.61
CA SER A 376 24.47 -11.27 -48.44
C SER A 376 24.00 -11.69 -49.85
N ALA A 377 24.36 -12.89 -50.31
CA ALA A 377 24.12 -13.34 -51.68
C ALA A 377 22.63 -13.61 -51.98
N GLU A 378 21.94 -14.32 -51.10
CA GLU A 378 20.53 -14.67 -51.26
C GLU A 378 19.80 -14.82 -49.91
N ASP A 379 18.48 -14.90 -49.99
CA ASP A 379 17.61 -15.22 -48.85
C ASP A 379 17.68 -16.73 -48.57
N VAL A 380 17.60 -17.10 -47.29
CA VAL A 380 17.98 -18.42 -46.79
C VAL A 380 16.87 -19.02 -45.94
N ARG A 381 16.44 -20.26 -46.23
CA ARG A 381 15.33 -20.93 -45.56
C ARG A 381 15.79 -22.01 -44.59
N LEU A 382 15.41 -21.86 -43.33
CA LEU A 382 15.54 -22.88 -42.28
C LEU A 382 14.38 -23.89 -42.39
N LYS A 383 14.69 -25.18 -42.54
CA LYS A 383 13.72 -26.27 -42.72
C LYS A 383 13.53 -27.10 -41.45
N SER A 384 14.60 -27.40 -40.73
CA SER A 384 14.54 -28.09 -39.43
C SER A 384 15.80 -27.82 -38.59
N ILE A 385 15.70 -28.07 -37.28
CA ILE A 385 16.83 -28.07 -36.35
C ILE A 385 16.68 -29.24 -35.35
N ARG A 386 17.80 -29.84 -34.94
CA ARG A 386 17.86 -30.83 -33.86
C ARG A 386 18.85 -30.40 -32.78
N PHE A 387 18.47 -30.51 -31.51
CA PHE A 387 19.37 -30.42 -30.36
C PHE A 387 19.53 -31.81 -29.74
N TYR A 388 20.77 -32.19 -29.41
CA TYR A 388 21.09 -33.45 -28.76
C TYR A 388 21.26 -33.25 -27.25
N GLN A 389 20.54 -34.04 -26.45
CA GLN A 389 20.63 -34.03 -25.00
C GLN A 389 21.86 -34.84 -24.56
N ALA A 390 22.94 -34.13 -24.19
CA ALA A 390 24.25 -34.69 -23.88
C ALA A 390 24.55 -34.82 -22.37
N GLY A 391 23.67 -34.33 -21.50
CA GLY A 391 23.80 -34.46 -20.05
C GLY A 391 23.43 -35.86 -19.52
N SER A 392 23.24 -36.01 -18.21
CA SER A 392 22.85 -37.29 -17.60
C SER A 392 21.35 -37.45 -17.28
N VAL A 393 20.51 -36.42 -17.47
CA VAL A 393 19.04 -36.57 -17.36
C VAL A 393 18.43 -37.45 -18.46
N SER A 394 17.26 -38.02 -18.18
CA SER A 394 16.41 -38.75 -19.12
C SER A 394 15.33 -37.84 -19.74
N ALA A 395 14.56 -38.37 -20.71
CA ALA A 395 13.41 -37.66 -21.26
C ALA A 395 12.25 -37.48 -20.28
N ALA A 396 12.14 -38.32 -19.24
CA ALA A 396 11.13 -38.18 -18.19
C ALA A 396 11.49 -37.11 -17.13
N ASP A 397 12.74 -36.68 -17.10
CA ASP A 397 13.20 -35.65 -16.16
C ASP A 397 12.89 -34.21 -16.64
N LEU A 398 12.46 -34.06 -17.90
CA LEU A 398 12.12 -32.80 -18.55
C LEU A 398 10.67 -32.84 -19.05
N SER A 399 9.99 -31.70 -19.02
CA SER A 399 8.66 -31.55 -19.64
C SER A 399 8.53 -30.20 -20.35
N ASN A 400 7.45 -30.04 -21.13
CA ASN A 400 7.17 -28.83 -21.94
C ASN A 400 8.33 -28.37 -22.83
N VAL A 401 9.19 -29.30 -23.27
CA VAL A 401 10.35 -28.98 -24.10
C VAL A 401 9.88 -28.52 -25.48
N LYS A 402 10.24 -27.29 -25.85
CA LYS A 402 9.91 -26.66 -27.13
C LYS A 402 11.14 -25.96 -27.71
N ILE A 403 11.19 -25.88 -29.04
CA ILE A 403 12.19 -25.09 -29.77
C ILE A 403 11.52 -23.80 -30.22
N TYR A 404 12.16 -22.67 -29.94
CA TYR A 404 11.66 -21.34 -30.25
C TYR A 404 12.49 -20.72 -31.37
N VAL A 405 11.85 -19.99 -32.29
CA VAL A 405 12.52 -19.14 -33.30
C VAL A 405 11.96 -17.73 -33.17
N ASP A 406 12.81 -16.76 -32.80
CA ASP A 406 12.40 -15.37 -32.47
C ASP A 406 11.19 -15.31 -31.50
N GLY A 407 11.09 -16.26 -30.57
CA GLY A 407 9.98 -16.35 -29.61
C GLY A 407 8.73 -17.08 -30.09
N THR A 408 8.66 -17.51 -31.36
CA THR A 408 7.60 -18.40 -31.85
C THR A 408 7.88 -19.85 -31.41
N PRO A 409 7.00 -20.51 -30.64
CA PRO A 409 7.21 -21.89 -30.19
C PRO A 409 6.90 -22.92 -31.28
N TYR A 410 7.71 -23.97 -31.32
CA TYR A 410 7.51 -25.18 -32.11
C TYR A 410 7.65 -26.41 -31.20
N ASP A 411 6.73 -27.37 -31.34
CA ASP A 411 6.77 -28.61 -30.58
C ASP A 411 7.94 -29.50 -31.00
N THR A 412 8.63 -30.12 -30.02
CA THR A 412 9.75 -31.02 -30.33
C THR A 412 9.31 -32.48 -30.39
N VAL A 413 9.74 -33.18 -31.43
CA VAL A 413 9.77 -34.64 -31.44
C VAL A 413 11.07 -35.10 -30.77
N SER A 414 10.95 -35.92 -29.72
CA SER A 414 12.10 -36.50 -29.01
C SER A 414 12.34 -37.94 -29.48
N THR A 415 13.56 -38.27 -29.88
CA THR A 415 13.96 -39.62 -30.33
C THR A 415 15.46 -39.79 -30.11
N ASP A 416 15.89 -40.87 -29.46
CA ASP A 416 17.30 -41.21 -29.20
C ASP A 416 18.14 -40.01 -28.68
N ARG A 417 17.55 -39.28 -27.73
CA ARG A 417 18.08 -38.06 -27.08
C ARG A 417 18.15 -36.81 -27.97
N TYR A 418 17.79 -36.87 -29.25
CA TYR A 418 17.58 -35.70 -30.10
C TYR A 418 16.18 -35.13 -29.91
N TYR A 419 16.09 -33.82 -29.71
CA TYR A 419 14.86 -33.03 -29.69
C TYR A 419 14.83 -32.20 -30.97
N SER A 420 13.86 -32.49 -31.83
CA SER A 420 13.83 -32.01 -33.22
C SER A 420 12.58 -31.20 -33.52
N ALA A 421 12.73 -30.08 -34.23
CA ALA A 421 11.62 -29.31 -34.78
C ALA A 421 11.73 -29.24 -36.31
N ASN A 422 10.62 -29.48 -36.99
CA ASN A 422 10.48 -29.30 -38.44
C ASN A 422 9.52 -28.13 -38.70
N PHE A 423 9.94 -27.19 -39.55
CA PHE A 423 9.22 -25.94 -39.78
C PHE A 423 8.28 -26.02 -41.01
N GLY A 424 7.97 -27.22 -41.50
CA GLY A 424 7.01 -27.46 -42.57
C GLY A 424 7.46 -26.87 -43.90
N SER A 425 6.81 -25.79 -44.34
CA SER A 425 7.26 -25.01 -45.50
C SER A 425 8.66 -24.43 -45.28
N GLY A 426 9.02 -24.05 -44.05
CA GLY A 426 10.31 -23.51 -43.64
C GLY A 426 10.31 -22.01 -43.40
N ILE A 427 11.15 -21.53 -42.49
CA ILE A 427 11.26 -20.14 -42.07
C ILE A 427 12.30 -19.43 -42.95
N VAL A 428 11.91 -18.36 -43.63
CA VAL A 428 12.84 -17.55 -44.45
C VAL A 428 13.59 -16.54 -43.56
N ILE A 429 14.89 -16.45 -43.77
CA ILE A 429 15.82 -15.48 -43.21
C ILE A 429 16.36 -14.67 -44.38
N SER A 430 15.93 -13.41 -44.52
CA SER A 430 16.38 -12.59 -45.63
C SER A 430 17.87 -12.26 -45.54
N ARG A 431 18.50 -12.03 -46.69
CA ARG A 431 19.96 -11.83 -46.82
C ARG A 431 20.50 -10.82 -45.81
N GLY A 432 21.60 -11.17 -45.14
CA GLY A 432 22.24 -10.34 -44.11
C GLY A 432 21.48 -10.24 -42.77
N LEU A 433 20.27 -10.78 -42.64
CA LEU A 433 19.54 -10.84 -41.36
C LEU A 433 19.82 -12.15 -40.62
N ALA A 434 19.39 -12.22 -39.37
CA ALA A 434 19.54 -13.39 -38.51
C ALA A 434 18.23 -13.77 -37.80
N LYS A 435 18.17 -15.02 -37.32
CA LYS A 435 17.15 -15.54 -36.41
C LYS A 435 17.79 -16.18 -35.20
N ASP A 436 17.22 -15.94 -34.02
CA ASP A 436 17.68 -16.54 -32.76
C ASP A 436 16.80 -17.74 -32.41
N ILE A 437 17.44 -18.91 -32.29
CA ILE A 437 16.80 -20.23 -32.18
C ILE A 437 17.27 -20.89 -30.88
N TRP A 438 16.36 -21.24 -29.97
CA TRP A 438 16.73 -21.83 -28.67
C TRP A 438 15.81 -22.97 -28.26
N ILE A 439 16.32 -23.88 -27.41
CA ILE A 439 15.56 -24.94 -26.77
C ILE A 439 15.27 -24.59 -25.30
N GLN A 440 14.02 -24.77 -24.89
CA GLN A 440 13.49 -24.34 -23.60
C GLN A 440 12.52 -25.39 -23.04
N GLY A 441 12.46 -25.55 -21.72
CA GLY A 441 11.52 -26.47 -21.07
C GLY A 441 11.59 -26.43 -19.54
N ASP A 442 10.89 -27.36 -18.91
CA ASP A 442 10.72 -27.45 -17.46
C ASP A 442 11.53 -28.62 -16.88
N ILE A 443 12.10 -28.45 -15.69
CA ILE A 443 12.86 -29.46 -14.96
C ILE A 443 11.93 -30.14 -13.94
N THR A 444 11.43 -31.33 -14.26
CA THR A 444 10.31 -31.96 -13.51
C THR A 444 10.58 -33.37 -12.98
N GLY A 445 11.74 -33.97 -13.27
CA GLY A 445 12.06 -35.31 -12.79
C GLY A 445 12.29 -35.41 -11.29
N SER A 446 11.54 -36.26 -10.61
CA SER A 446 11.79 -36.64 -9.21
C SER A 446 13.19 -37.24 -9.02
N GLY A 447 13.62 -38.09 -9.96
CA GLY A 447 14.96 -38.67 -10.05
C GLY A 447 16.01 -37.80 -10.75
N ALA A 448 15.78 -36.49 -10.91
CA ALA A 448 16.70 -35.60 -11.65
C ALA A 448 17.86 -35.05 -10.79
N ALA A 449 17.77 -35.09 -9.47
CA ALA A 449 18.77 -34.46 -8.59
C ALA A 449 20.19 -35.02 -8.79
N GLY A 450 21.19 -34.14 -8.84
CA GLY A 450 22.59 -34.46 -9.14
C GLY A 450 22.88 -34.77 -10.61
N ARG A 451 21.86 -34.83 -11.48
CA ARG A 451 22.02 -35.08 -12.91
C ARG A 451 22.19 -33.77 -13.68
N THR A 452 22.69 -33.86 -14.91
CA THR A 452 22.98 -32.70 -15.75
C THR A 452 22.08 -32.64 -16.97
N ILE A 453 21.72 -31.42 -17.36
CA ILE A 453 21.05 -31.10 -18.61
C ILE A 453 22.06 -30.31 -19.46
N ARG A 454 22.33 -30.77 -20.68
CA ARG A 454 23.09 -30.02 -21.68
C ARG A 454 22.49 -30.31 -23.04
N PHE A 455 22.29 -29.26 -23.84
CA PHE A 455 21.74 -29.37 -25.20
C PHE A 455 22.75 -28.84 -26.21
N ASP A 456 23.34 -29.77 -26.95
CA ASP A 456 24.35 -29.51 -27.97
C ASP A 456 23.69 -29.55 -29.37
N ILE A 457 24.28 -28.93 -30.38
CA ILE A 457 24.02 -29.29 -31.78
C ILE A 457 25.09 -30.31 -32.14
N GLN A 458 24.72 -31.57 -32.39
CA GLN A 458 25.70 -32.66 -32.41
C GLN A 458 26.51 -32.68 -33.71
N LYS A 459 25.88 -32.31 -34.84
CA LYS A 459 26.46 -32.26 -36.18
C LYS A 459 26.00 -30.99 -36.87
N ASN A 460 26.83 -30.38 -37.73
CA ASN A 460 26.42 -29.22 -38.54
C ASN A 460 25.22 -29.53 -39.46
N THR A 461 25.01 -30.79 -39.84
CA THR A 461 23.85 -31.25 -40.61
C THR A 461 22.55 -31.44 -39.81
N ASP A 462 22.57 -31.27 -38.48
CA ASP A 462 21.37 -31.20 -37.62
C ASP A 462 20.56 -29.92 -37.85
N LEU A 463 21.18 -28.90 -38.46
CA LEU A 463 20.56 -27.67 -38.90
C LEU A 463 20.34 -27.75 -40.42
N TYR A 464 19.10 -27.94 -40.88
CA TYR A 464 18.79 -28.05 -42.30
C TYR A 464 18.40 -26.68 -42.87
N VAL A 465 19.24 -26.17 -43.77
CA VAL A 465 19.15 -24.84 -44.37
C VAL A 465 19.19 -24.96 -45.90
N MET A 466 18.52 -24.07 -46.62
CA MET A 466 18.53 -23.99 -48.10
C MET A 466 18.61 -22.54 -48.60
N GLY A 467 19.11 -22.31 -49.82
CA GLY A 467 19.05 -21.03 -50.52
C GLY A 467 17.79 -20.91 -51.39
N GLU A 468 17.10 -19.77 -51.34
CA GLU A 468 15.81 -19.57 -52.02
C GLU A 468 15.90 -19.40 -53.54
N THR A 469 17.04 -18.95 -54.08
CA THR A 469 17.23 -18.66 -55.52
C THR A 469 17.38 -19.92 -56.35
N TYR A 470 18.05 -20.94 -55.79
CA TYR A 470 18.39 -22.18 -56.50
C TYR A 470 17.81 -23.44 -55.84
N GLY A 471 17.16 -23.33 -54.67
CA GLY A 471 16.59 -24.46 -53.93
C GLY A 471 17.63 -25.43 -53.34
N GLN A 472 18.91 -25.04 -53.32
CA GLN A 472 20.03 -25.89 -52.92
C GLN A 472 20.23 -25.87 -51.39
N GLY A 473 20.62 -27.00 -50.79
CA GLY A 473 20.92 -27.06 -49.37
C GLY A 473 22.23 -26.36 -49.01
N ILE A 474 22.29 -25.69 -47.87
CA ILE A 474 23.46 -24.98 -47.35
C ILE A 474 23.93 -25.66 -46.05
N ILE A 475 25.23 -25.94 -45.92
CA ILE A 475 25.85 -26.29 -44.63
C ILE A 475 26.18 -25.00 -43.89
N ALA A 476 25.66 -24.84 -42.67
CA ALA A 476 25.99 -23.68 -41.85
C ALA A 476 27.44 -23.77 -41.31
N GLY A 477 28.15 -22.63 -41.33
CA GLY A 477 29.47 -22.47 -40.73
C GLY A 477 29.48 -21.48 -39.57
N GLY A 478 30.66 -20.95 -39.23
CA GLY A 478 30.85 -20.03 -38.10
C GLY A 478 31.23 -20.78 -36.83
N THR A 479 30.52 -20.53 -35.73
CA THR A 479 30.65 -21.32 -34.48
C THR A 479 30.03 -22.71 -34.64
N ILE A 480 29.14 -22.92 -35.63
CA ILE A 480 28.69 -24.23 -36.08
C ILE A 480 29.85 -24.92 -36.81
N ALA A 481 30.62 -25.71 -36.08
CA ALA A 481 31.84 -26.35 -36.57
C ALA A 481 31.55 -27.67 -37.29
N ASN A 482 32.43 -28.07 -38.21
CA ASN A 482 32.45 -29.42 -38.77
C ASN A 482 33.09 -30.42 -37.79
N ALA A 483 32.49 -30.52 -36.59
CA ALA A 483 32.96 -31.27 -35.44
C ALA A 483 31.79 -31.97 -34.72
N THR A 484 32.06 -32.66 -33.61
CA THR A 484 31.04 -33.32 -32.79
C THR A 484 31.37 -33.16 -31.30
N PRO A 485 30.57 -32.40 -30.51
CA PRO A 485 29.45 -31.58 -30.97
C PRO A 485 29.88 -30.46 -31.93
N SER A 486 28.95 -30.04 -32.78
CA SER A 486 29.10 -28.92 -33.72
C SER A 486 28.89 -27.57 -33.03
N LEU A 487 28.04 -27.54 -31.99
CA LEU A 487 27.91 -26.47 -31.00
C LEU A 487 27.68 -27.10 -29.62
N GLN A 488 28.42 -26.67 -28.60
CA GLN A 488 28.22 -27.13 -27.23
C GLN A 488 27.37 -26.12 -26.44
N GLY A 489 26.37 -26.61 -25.69
CA GLY A 489 25.60 -25.80 -24.73
C GLY A 489 26.23 -25.79 -23.34
N ASN A 490 25.73 -24.95 -22.43
CA ASN A 490 26.18 -24.94 -21.03
C ASN A 490 25.63 -26.14 -20.23
N THR A 491 26.41 -26.62 -19.27
CA THR A 491 26.00 -27.69 -18.34
C THR A 491 25.12 -27.12 -17.25
N ILE A 492 23.90 -27.66 -17.13
CA ILE A 492 22.94 -27.28 -16.09
C ILE A 492 22.81 -28.43 -15.10
N THR A 493 23.34 -28.26 -13.89
CA THR A 493 23.25 -29.25 -12.81
C THR A 493 21.91 -29.11 -12.09
N VAL A 494 21.20 -30.22 -11.91
CA VAL A 494 19.89 -30.23 -11.25
C VAL A 494 20.05 -30.46 -9.75
N SER A 495 19.44 -29.60 -8.92
CA SER A 495 19.42 -29.74 -7.45
C SER A 495 18.07 -30.19 -6.90
N ALA A 496 18.10 -31.00 -5.83
CA ALA A 496 16.94 -31.27 -4.97
C ALA A 496 16.56 -30.03 -4.15
N GLY A 497 15.53 -30.14 -3.30
CA GLY A 497 15.18 -29.09 -2.34
C GLY A 497 16.30 -28.80 -1.33
N SER A 498 16.33 -27.57 -0.80
CA SER A 498 17.30 -27.16 0.22
C SER A 498 16.80 -26.02 1.13
N PHE A 499 17.42 -25.90 2.29
CA PHE A 499 17.25 -24.76 3.20
C PHE A 499 18.16 -23.60 2.76
N THR A 500 17.56 -22.45 2.47
CA THR A 500 18.28 -21.20 2.20
C THR A 500 18.60 -20.47 3.50
N SER A 501 17.70 -20.53 4.49
CA SER A 501 17.97 -20.09 5.86
C SER A 501 17.08 -20.79 6.89
N VAL A 502 17.61 -20.94 8.12
CA VAL A 502 16.83 -21.24 9.32
C VAL A 502 17.34 -20.35 10.45
N THR A 503 16.49 -19.48 10.98
CA THR A 503 16.90 -18.42 11.93
C THR A 503 15.80 -18.10 12.95
N LYS A 504 16.10 -17.34 14.00
CA LYS A 504 15.07 -16.85 14.94
C LYS A 504 14.05 -15.96 14.21
N ALA A 505 12.79 -16.05 14.60
CA ALA A 505 11.75 -15.15 14.11
C ALA A 505 11.84 -13.81 14.87
N THR A 506 11.83 -12.69 14.16
CA THR A 506 11.61 -11.36 14.74
C THR A 506 10.11 -11.09 14.94
N GLU A 507 9.29 -11.78 14.15
CA GLU A 507 7.83 -11.78 14.14
C GLU A 507 7.23 -12.35 15.44
N VAL A 508 7.96 -13.25 16.13
CA VAL A 508 7.57 -13.85 17.40
C VAL A 508 8.31 -13.16 18.56
N ALA A 509 7.83 -11.97 18.93
CA ALA A 509 8.46 -11.14 19.96
C ALA A 509 8.47 -11.77 21.37
N ALA A 510 9.50 -11.43 22.14
CA ALA A 510 9.62 -11.73 23.58
C ALA A 510 8.44 -11.12 24.36
N GLN A 511 7.84 -11.89 25.27
CA GLN A 511 6.63 -11.48 25.99
C GLN A 511 6.47 -12.16 27.35
N ASN A 512 5.57 -11.60 28.17
CA ASN A 512 5.10 -12.20 29.41
C ASN A 512 4.17 -13.40 29.13
N ILE A 513 4.40 -14.53 29.80
CA ILE A 513 3.61 -15.77 29.68
C ILE A 513 3.12 -16.27 31.05
N ALA A 514 1.92 -16.84 31.10
CA ALA A 514 1.26 -17.27 32.33
C ALA A 514 1.62 -18.71 32.75
N ILE A 515 1.72 -18.92 34.07
CA ILE A 515 1.72 -20.26 34.68
C ILE A 515 0.37 -20.96 34.52
N ASN A 516 0.38 -22.29 34.47
CA ASN A 516 -0.79 -23.18 34.38
C ASN A 516 -1.70 -23.02 33.13
N LEU A 517 -1.46 -22.03 32.28
CA LEU A 517 -2.20 -21.77 31.05
C LEU A 517 -1.54 -22.48 29.84
N ALA A 518 -2.35 -23.05 28.95
CA ALA A 518 -1.88 -23.66 27.70
C ALA A 518 -1.64 -22.62 26.59
N GLY A 519 -1.02 -23.04 25.49
CA GLY A 519 -0.80 -22.19 24.31
C GLY A 519 0.11 -20.98 24.52
N GLN A 520 0.86 -20.92 25.62
CA GLN A 520 1.85 -19.87 25.87
C GLN A 520 3.00 -19.99 24.87
N VAL A 521 3.42 -18.87 24.29
CA VAL A 521 4.55 -18.84 23.35
C VAL A 521 5.84 -19.19 24.08
N LEU A 522 6.67 -20.03 23.47
CA LEU A 522 7.96 -20.49 24.00
C LEU A 522 9.15 -20.03 23.14
N GLY A 523 8.87 -19.58 21.92
CA GLY A 523 9.86 -19.14 20.93
C GLY A 523 9.29 -19.23 19.52
N GLY A 524 10.03 -18.70 18.55
CA GLY A 524 9.70 -18.84 17.13
C GLY A 524 10.93 -18.75 16.24
N TYR A 525 10.82 -19.36 15.07
CA TYR A 525 11.86 -19.43 14.04
C TYR A 525 11.25 -19.26 12.65
N THR A 526 12.10 -18.93 11.69
CA THR A 526 11.78 -18.86 10.27
C THR A 526 12.52 -19.95 9.52
N MET A 527 11.91 -20.49 8.47
CA MET A 527 12.56 -21.39 7.51
C MET A 527 12.29 -20.88 6.10
N ASP A 528 13.32 -20.90 5.25
CA ASP A 528 13.25 -20.49 3.85
C ASP A 528 13.68 -21.64 2.96
N ILE A 529 12.75 -22.22 2.20
CA ILE A 529 12.92 -23.47 1.44
C ILE A 529 12.92 -23.19 -0.06
N THR A 530 13.88 -23.75 -0.80
CA THR A 530 13.93 -23.66 -2.27
C THR A 530 13.96 -25.03 -2.96
N GLY A 531 13.57 -25.07 -4.23
CA GLY A 531 13.46 -26.27 -5.05
C GLY A 531 12.11 -26.96 -4.94
N GLU A 532 11.93 -27.76 -3.89
CA GLU A 532 10.66 -28.46 -3.62
C GLU A 532 10.17 -28.25 -2.18
N THR A 533 8.87 -28.44 -1.96
CA THR A 533 8.29 -28.63 -0.64
C THR A 533 8.98 -29.80 0.07
N ILE A 534 9.30 -29.66 1.35
CA ILE A 534 10.01 -30.70 2.13
C ILE A 534 9.15 -31.22 3.29
N SER A 535 9.47 -32.41 3.76
CA SER A 535 8.91 -33.00 4.98
C SER A 535 10.00 -33.37 5.98
N VAL A 536 9.79 -33.09 7.25
CA VAL A 536 10.69 -33.43 8.37
C VAL A 536 9.91 -34.23 9.41
N GLN A 537 10.47 -35.35 9.90
CA GLN A 537 9.76 -36.24 10.83
C GLN A 537 10.20 -36.12 12.29
N ASN A 538 11.41 -35.61 12.55
CA ASN A 538 11.94 -35.47 13.91
C ASN A 538 12.34 -34.02 14.16
N HIS A 539 11.71 -33.36 15.13
CA HIS A 539 12.05 -32.00 15.54
C HIS A 539 12.39 -32.01 17.03
N VAL A 540 13.65 -31.68 17.37
CA VAL A 540 14.09 -31.56 18.77
C VAL A 540 14.34 -30.10 19.10
N PHE A 541 13.60 -29.58 20.08
CA PHE A 541 13.82 -28.27 20.68
C PHE A 541 14.36 -28.45 22.09
N THR A 542 15.49 -27.82 22.39
CA THR A 542 15.99 -27.72 23.77
C THR A 542 15.44 -26.45 24.39
N VAL A 543 14.82 -26.56 25.56
CA VAL A 543 14.33 -25.41 26.33
C VAL A 543 15.04 -25.40 27.69
N THR A 544 15.63 -24.26 28.04
CA THR A 544 16.28 -24.05 29.34
C THR A 544 15.57 -22.94 30.10
N ASN A 545 15.27 -23.15 31.38
CA ASN A 545 14.76 -22.11 32.25
C ASN A 545 15.87 -21.50 33.15
N SER A 546 15.69 -20.26 33.58
CA SER A 546 16.73 -19.50 34.30
C SER A 546 16.70 -19.63 35.83
N GLY A 547 15.72 -20.34 36.42
CA GLY A 547 15.57 -20.43 37.87
C GLY A 547 15.95 -21.80 38.42
N ALA A 548 17.05 -21.89 39.16
CA ALA A 548 17.55 -23.14 39.74
C ALA A 548 16.55 -23.85 40.69
N SER A 549 15.54 -23.14 41.20
CA SER A 549 14.46 -23.72 42.03
C SER A 549 13.37 -24.44 41.23
N ASN A 550 13.41 -24.42 39.89
CA ASN A 550 12.37 -25.03 39.02
C ASN A 550 12.78 -26.39 38.43
N VAL A 551 13.80 -27.05 38.99
CA VAL A 551 14.22 -28.39 38.56
C VAL A 551 13.06 -29.37 38.74
N GLY A 552 12.63 -29.99 37.63
CA GLY A 552 11.49 -30.92 37.60
C GLY A 552 10.16 -30.34 37.10
N TYR A 553 10.03 -29.01 36.95
CA TYR A 553 8.85 -28.40 36.33
C TYR A 553 8.99 -28.37 34.79
N THR A 554 8.58 -29.46 34.14
CA THR A 554 8.56 -29.54 32.67
C THR A 554 7.42 -28.74 32.05
N LEU A 555 7.59 -28.39 30.77
CA LEU A 555 6.51 -27.84 29.94
C LEU A 555 5.62 -28.98 29.46
N THR A 556 4.31 -28.75 29.40
CA THR A 556 3.32 -29.75 28.97
C THR A 556 2.52 -29.25 27.77
N SER A 557 1.84 -30.16 27.04
CA SER A 557 0.98 -29.84 25.90
C SER A 557 1.64 -28.92 24.87
N VAL A 558 2.91 -29.15 24.57
CA VAL A 558 3.71 -28.33 23.66
C VAL A 558 3.41 -28.73 22.22
N SER A 559 3.06 -27.76 21.38
CA SER A 559 2.75 -27.94 19.96
C SER A 559 3.50 -26.92 19.10
N LEU A 560 3.82 -27.32 17.87
CA LEU A 560 4.38 -26.44 16.85
C LEU A 560 3.25 -25.86 16.00
N TYR A 561 3.26 -24.53 15.80
CA TYR A 561 2.28 -23.79 15.02
C TYR A 561 2.93 -23.16 13.80
N ASN A 562 2.22 -23.11 12.67
CA ASN A 562 2.59 -22.27 11.53
C ASN A 562 2.09 -20.81 11.72
N GLU A 563 2.51 -19.93 10.82
CA GLU A 563 2.12 -18.52 10.74
C GLU A 563 0.60 -18.27 10.70
N ASN A 564 -0.18 -19.20 10.13
CA ASN A 564 -1.64 -19.14 10.07
C ASN A 564 -2.31 -19.61 11.39
N GLY A 565 -1.52 -19.95 12.41
CA GLY A 565 -2.02 -20.40 13.71
C GLY A 565 -2.54 -21.84 13.74
N ALA A 566 -2.33 -22.63 12.68
CA ALA A 566 -2.65 -24.05 12.67
C ALA A 566 -1.52 -24.86 13.35
N VAL A 567 -1.89 -25.90 14.09
CA VAL A 567 -0.94 -26.87 14.65
C VAL A 567 -0.40 -27.75 13.53
N VAL A 568 0.92 -27.92 13.48
CA VAL A 568 1.62 -28.78 12.51
C VAL A 568 2.36 -29.96 13.16
N ALA A 569 2.61 -29.91 14.47
CA ALA A 569 3.12 -31.02 15.27
C ALA A 569 2.67 -30.94 16.74
N GLY A 570 2.57 -32.08 17.42
CA GLY A 570 2.13 -32.21 18.81
C GLY A 570 0.61 -32.23 19.00
N PRO A 571 0.13 -32.16 20.26
CA PRO A 571 0.89 -31.84 21.48
C PRO A 571 1.79 -32.98 21.99
N VAL A 572 2.96 -32.61 22.53
CA VAL A 572 3.85 -33.49 23.31
C VAL A 572 4.23 -32.82 24.64
N ASP A 573 4.54 -33.61 25.66
CA ASP A 573 5.11 -33.10 26.92
C ASP A 573 6.64 -33.09 26.86
N ALA A 574 7.26 -32.12 27.54
CA ALA A 574 8.71 -31.99 27.58
C ALA A 574 9.35 -32.94 28.59
N VAL A 575 10.50 -33.51 28.22
CA VAL A 575 11.28 -34.42 29.07
C VAL A 575 12.42 -33.65 29.72
N SER A 576 12.62 -33.78 31.04
CA SER A 576 13.76 -33.18 31.73
C SER A 576 15.07 -33.88 31.33
N THR A 577 16.09 -33.10 30.98
CA THR A 577 17.44 -33.60 30.64
C THR A 577 18.47 -33.28 31.73
N GLY A 578 18.01 -32.82 32.90
CA GLY A 578 18.85 -32.45 34.04
C GLY A 578 18.98 -30.94 34.25
N GLY A 579 19.10 -30.54 35.52
CA GLY A 579 19.12 -29.13 35.92
C GLY A 579 17.83 -28.41 35.49
N THR A 580 17.98 -27.23 34.89
CA THR A 580 16.86 -26.41 34.37
C THR A 580 16.59 -26.63 32.89
N THR A 581 17.19 -27.66 32.26
CA THR A 581 17.06 -27.95 30.83
C THR A 581 16.17 -29.18 30.57
N GLN A 582 15.40 -29.08 29.50
CA GLN A 582 14.39 -30.03 29.08
C GLN A 582 14.32 -30.05 27.54
N THR A 583 13.88 -31.16 26.95
CA THR A 583 13.68 -31.30 25.50
C THR A 583 12.22 -31.50 25.14
N VAL A 584 11.82 -30.93 24.01
CA VAL A 584 10.53 -31.16 23.34
C VAL A 584 10.85 -31.85 22.02
N THR A 585 10.40 -33.08 21.87
CA THR A 585 10.67 -33.91 20.67
C THR A 585 9.36 -34.23 19.98
N PHE A 586 9.20 -33.75 18.74
CA PHE A 586 8.07 -34.12 17.88
C PHE A 586 8.50 -35.22 16.91
N THR A 587 7.70 -36.27 16.82
CA THR A 587 7.81 -37.36 15.83
C THR A 587 6.83 -37.20 14.66
N ASP A 588 6.08 -36.10 14.62
CA ASP A 588 5.12 -35.78 13.57
C ASP A 588 5.84 -35.37 12.27
N THR A 589 5.30 -35.78 11.14
CA THR A 589 5.81 -35.35 9.83
C THR A 589 5.27 -33.96 9.47
N VAL A 590 6.08 -32.93 9.70
CA VAL A 590 5.76 -31.54 9.33
C VAL A 590 6.17 -31.30 7.88
N THR A 591 5.23 -30.80 7.09
CA THR A 591 5.49 -30.35 5.71
C THR A 591 5.78 -28.85 5.68
N TYR A 592 6.92 -28.47 5.11
CA TYR A 592 7.38 -27.10 4.92
C TYR A 592 7.26 -26.71 3.43
N PRO A 593 6.37 -25.76 3.08
CA PRO A 593 6.23 -25.26 1.71
C PRO A 593 7.40 -24.39 1.26
N LEU A 594 7.41 -24.05 -0.03
CA LEU A 594 8.43 -23.23 -0.68
C LEU A 594 8.39 -21.75 -0.24
N GLY A 595 9.56 -21.17 -0.01
CA GLY A 595 9.76 -19.79 0.44
C GLY A 595 9.92 -19.66 1.96
N LYS A 596 9.94 -18.40 2.44
CA LYS A 596 10.14 -18.06 3.85
C LYS A 596 8.82 -18.10 4.64
N HIS A 597 8.74 -19.00 5.61
CA HIS A 597 7.59 -19.18 6.52
C HIS A 597 7.98 -19.04 7.99
N VAL A 598 7.02 -18.65 8.85
CA VAL A 598 7.21 -18.46 10.30
C VAL A 598 6.58 -19.62 11.08
N TYR A 599 7.31 -20.14 12.06
CA TYR A 599 6.86 -21.20 12.97
C TYR A 599 7.03 -20.79 14.42
N THR A 600 6.03 -21.11 15.25
CA THR A 600 5.95 -20.72 16.67
C THR A 600 5.77 -21.96 17.54
N LEU A 601 6.65 -22.15 18.52
CA LEU A 601 6.46 -23.17 19.56
C LEU A 601 5.57 -22.61 20.66
N LYS A 602 4.51 -23.33 21.05
CA LYS A 602 3.64 -22.94 22.17
C LYS A 602 3.32 -24.13 23.07
N GLY A 603 3.15 -23.91 24.37
CA GLY A 603 2.84 -24.98 25.32
C GLY A 603 2.25 -24.48 26.63
N LYS A 604 2.25 -25.33 27.66
CA LYS A 604 1.78 -25.03 29.00
C LYS A 604 2.93 -24.97 30.00
N VAL A 605 3.03 -23.84 30.70
CA VAL A 605 3.96 -23.67 31.84
C VAL A 605 3.37 -24.33 33.08
N ALA A 606 4.19 -25.07 33.84
CA ALA A 606 3.74 -25.72 35.08
C ALA A 606 3.34 -24.70 36.16
N ALA A 607 2.40 -25.07 37.03
CA ALA A 607 1.82 -24.16 38.03
C ALA A 607 2.78 -23.73 39.15
N GLY A 608 3.86 -24.49 39.38
CA GLY A 608 4.85 -24.21 40.44
C GLY A 608 6.03 -23.33 39.99
N VAL A 609 6.07 -22.88 38.74
CA VAL A 609 7.19 -22.07 38.22
C VAL A 609 7.12 -20.64 38.78
N LEU A 610 8.25 -20.14 39.29
CA LEU A 610 8.29 -18.84 39.96
C LEU A 610 8.11 -17.65 39.00
N ASN A 611 7.50 -16.58 39.52
CA ASN A 611 7.34 -15.29 38.82
C ASN A 611 8.72 -14.69 38.47
N GLY A 612 8.91 -14.26 37.23
CA GLY A 612 10.17 -13.70 36.72
C GLY A 612 11.15 -14.72 36.14
N VAL A 613 10.89 -16.02 36.25
CA VAL A 613 11.67 -17.06 35.55
C VAL A 613 11.56 -16.85 34.03
N THR A 614 12.65 -17.05 33.30
CA THR A 614 12.64 -16.98 31.83
C THR A 614 12.86 -18.35 31.21
N TYR A 615 12.23 -18.59 30.05
CA TYR A 615 12.45 -19.74 29.19
C TYR A 615 13.18 -19.29 27.92
N SER A 616 14.27 -19.99 27.59
CA SER A 616 15.05 -19.83 26.36
C SER A 616 14.95 -21.10 25.53
N THR A 617 14.47 -20.98 24.29
CA THR A 617 14.26 -22.12 23.37
C THR A 617 15.30 -22.10 22.25
N VAL A 618 15.85 -23.26 21.94
CA VAL A 618 16.79 -23.52 20.84
C VAL A 618 16.20 -24.62 19.96
N ALA A 619 16.25 -24.44 18.63
CA ALA A 619 16.03 -25.54 17.69
C ALA A 619 17.34 -26.32 17.59
N THR A 620 17.32 -27.60 17.95
CA THR A 620 18.53 -28.41 18.22
C THR A 620 18.76 -29.49 17.18
N SER A 621 17.71 -30.10 16.63
CA SER A 621 17.82 -31.10 15.56
C SER A 621 16.60 -31.13 14.65
N MET A 622 16.84 -31.39 13.36
CA MET A 622 15.84 -31.78 12.37
C MET A 622 16.30 -33.06 11.66
N GLY A 623 15.50 -34.13 11.78
CA GLY A 623 15.81 -35.46 11.25
C GLY A 623 14.77 -35.99 10.27
N ASN A 624 15.21 -36.94 9.42
CA ASN A 624 14.45 -37.54 8.33
C ASN A 624 13.84 -36.49 7.40
N ILE A 625 14.70 -35.61 6.87
CA ILE A 625 14.30 -34.54 5.94
C ILE A 625 14.26 -35.13 4.53
N MET A 626 13.08 -35.10 3.90
CA MET A 626 12.87 -35.62 2.55
C MET A 626 12.14 -34.59 1.67
N GLY A 627 12.51 -34.53 0.39
CA GLY A 627 11.75 -33.81 -0.62
C GLY A 627 10.41 -34.48 -0.91
N GLN A 628 9.31 -33.72 -0.92
CA GLN A 628 7.96 -34.27 -1.14
C GLN A 628 7.68 -34.65 -2.60
N THR A 629 8.42 -34.09 -3.56
CA THR A 629 8.29 -34.42 -4.99
C THR A 629 9.33 -35.45 -5.42
N THR A 630 10.54 -35.38 -4.86
CA THR A 630 11.65 -36.23 -5.26
C THR A 630 11.83 -37.50 -4.43
N GLY A 631 11.41 -37.48 -3.16
CA GLY A 631 11.73 -38.51 -2.18
C GLY A 631 13.20 -38.53 -1.74
N ASN A 632 14.04 -37.59 -2.21
CA ASN A 632 15.45 -37.54 -1.85
C ASN A 632 15.65 -37.02 -0.42
N THR A 633 16.65 -37.56 0.28
CA THR A 633 17.11 -37.02 1.56
C THR A 633 17.76 -35.64 1.35
N ILE A 634 17.37 -34.67 2.16
CA ILE A 634 17.89 -33.29 2.12
C ILE A 634 18.79 -33.06 3.34
N ALA A 635 19.86 -32.28 3.16
CA ALA A 635 20.81 -31.98 4.23
C ALA A 635 20.14 -31.21 5.39
N SER A 636 20.51 -31.56 6.63
CA SER A 636 20.01 -30.87 7.82
C SER A 636 20.53 -29.42 7.86
N PRO A 637 19.69 -28.42 8.22
CA PRO A 637 20.09 -27.03 8.23
C PRO A 637 21.05 -26.71 9.38
N ILE A 638 21.67 -25.53 9.33
CA ILE A 638 22.39 -24.98 10.49
C ILE A 638 21.35 -24.61 11.56
N LEU A 639 21.50 -25.17 12.75
CA LEU A 639 20.62 -25.03 13.91
C LEU A 639 21.42 -24.48 15.12
N GLY A 640 20.81 -24.44 16.30
CA GLY A 640 21.48 -24.01 17.55
C GLY A 640 21.35 -22.53 17.91
N PHE A 641 20.59 -21.73 17.16
CA PHE A 641 20.29 -20.35 17.54
C PHE A 641 19.24 -20.29 18.67
N ILE A 642 19.35 -19.26 19.51
CA ILE A 642 18.39 -18.95 20.57
C ILE A 642 17.22 -18.15 19.97
N MET A 643 15.99 -18.62 20.18
CA MET A 643 14.76 -17.91 19.88
C MET A 643 14.51 -16.79 20.91
N ASN A 644 13.61 -15.86 20.63
CA ASN A 644 13.31 -14.77 21.57
C ASN A 644 12.81 -15.33 22.92
N THR A 645 13.50 -14.96 24.00
CA THR A 645 13.26 -15.40 25.37
C THR A 645 11.87 -14.99 25.88
N MET A 646 11.22 -15.87 26.63
CA MET A 646 9.87 -15.65 27.17
C MET A 646 9.92 -15.57 28.71
N THR A 647 9.17 -14.64 29.30
CA THR A 647 9.23 -14.36 30.75
C THR A 647 7.97 -14.85 31.45
N VAL A 648 8.10 -15.76 32.40
CA VAL A 648 7.00 -16.22 33.24
C VAL A 648 6.54 -15.10 34.16
N LYS A 649 5.24 -14.82 34.14
CA LYS A 649 4.55 -13.90 35.04
C LYS A 649 3.30 -14.55 35.61
N SER A 650 2.99 -14.27 36.87
CA SER A 650 1.65 -14.51 37.40
C SER A 650 0.65 -13.52 36.81
N ALA A 651 -0.65 -13.77 36.98
CA ALA A 651 -1.65 -12.73 36.80
C ALA A 651 -1.37 -11.57 37.79
N ALA A 652 -1.36 -10.33 37.31
CA ALA A 652 -0.96 -9.16 38.09
C ALA A 652 -1.75 -7.91 37.70
N LEU A 653 -1.99 -7.02 38.67
CA LEU A 653 -2.59 -5.72 38.46
C LEU A 653 -1.98 -4.73 39.46
N ALA A 654 -1.52 -3.58 38.99
CA ALA A 654 -1.24 -2.42 39.81
C ALA A 654 -2.36 -1.37 39.62
N LEU A 655 -2.69 -0.64 40.68
CA LEU A 655 -3.76 0.35 40.69
C LEU A 655 -3.26 1.66 41.29
N THR A 656 -3.44 2.76 40.55
CA THR A 656 -3.08 4.12 40.99
C THR A 656 -4.19 5.12 40.67
N MET A 657 -4.22 6.25 41.39
CA MET A 657 -5.00 7.42 40.99
C MET A 657 -4.14 8.30 40.07
N SER A 658 -4.74 8.78 38.99
CA SER A 658 -4.09 9.68 38.04
C SER A 658 -4.10 11.13 38.54
N THR A 659 -3.04 11.88 38.23
CA THR A 659 -2.89 13.33 38.47
C THR A 659 -3.63 14.20 37.44
N ASN A 660 -4.23 13.59 36.42
CA ASN A 660 -5.17 14.18 35.47
C ASN A 660 -6.60 13.65 35.78
N PRO A 661 -7.67 14.47 35.92
CA PRO A 661 -7.67 15.94 35.85
C PRO A 661 -6.75 16.52 36.93
N ALA A 662 -6.13 17.66 36.63
CA ALA A 662 -5.34 18.40 37.61
C ALA A 662 -6.25 18.96 38.73
N ALA A 663 -5.64 19.46 39.80
CA ALA A 663 -6.40 20.20 40.82
C ALA A 663 -6.92 21.52 40.21
N GLN A 664 -8.23 21.73 40.26
CA GLN A 664 -8.92 22.83 39.55
C GLN A 664 -10.24 23.20 40.22
N PHE A 665 -10.84 24.29 39.77
CA PHE A 665 -12.23 24.63 40.11
C PHE A 665 -13.23 23.92 39.20
N VAL A 666 -14.18 23.23 39.83
CA VAL A 666 -15.43 22.73 39.27
C VAL A 666 -16.58 23.59 39.81
N VAL A 667 -17.75 23.60 39.14
CA VAL A 667 -18.86 24.50 39.50
C VAL A 667 -20.06 23.72 40.03
N ALA A 668 -20.72 24.27 41.07
CA ALA A 668 -21.95 23.76 41.63
C ALA A 668 -23.07 23.72 40.57
N GLY A 669 -23.84 22.64 40.53
CA GLY A 669 -24.84 22.36 39.48
C GLY A 669 -24.28 21.63 38.26
N GLY A 670 -22.96 21.44 38.17
CA GLY A 670 -22.31 20.80 37.03
C GLY A 670 -22.70 19.33 36.84
N GLN A 671 -23.20 18.99 35.65
CA GLN A 671 -23.60 17.63 35.28
C GLN A 671 -22.45 16.86 34.61
N GLY A 672 -22.29 15.57 34.93
CA GLY A 672 -21.31 14.69 34.30
C GLY A 672 -19.84 15.11 34.45
N VAL A 673 -19.53 15.90 35.47
CA VAL A 673 -18.19 16.46 35.77
C VAL A 673 -17.18 15.32 35.90
N VAL A 674 -15.97 15.49 35.35
CA VAL A 674 -14.86 14.55 35.56
C VAL A 674 -14.25 14.79 36.93
N LEU A 675 -14.29 13.77 37.78
CA LEU A 675 -13.99 13.87 39.22
C LEU A 675 -12.63 13.27 39.59
N ALA A 676 -12.27 12.16 38.94
CA ALA A 676 -10.98 11.51 39.06
C ALA A 676 -10.72 10.59 37.85
N ASN A 677 -9.46 10.19 37.64
CA ASN A 677 -9.13 9.04 36.79
C ASN A 677 -8.37 7.99 37.62
N ILE A 678 -8.62 6.72 37.31
CA ILE A 678 -7.99 5.54 37.95
C ILE A 678 -7.21 4.81 36.86
N GLN A 679 -5.97 4.43 37.13
CA GLN A 679 -5.18 3.60 36.22
C GLN A 679 -5.14 2.16 36.72
N LEU A 680 -5.42 1.23 35.80
CA LEU A 680 -5.39 -0.21 35.96
C LEU A 680 -4.25 -0.74 35.09
N ASP A 681 -3.10 -0.98 35.70
CA ASP A 681 -1.86 -1.38 35.03
C ASP A 681 -1.66 -2.90 35.11
N ALA A 682 -1.91 -3.58 33.98
CA ALA A 682 -1.65 -5.00 33.78
C ALA A 682 -0.38 -5.24 32.93
N SER A 683 0.51 -4.25 32.82
CA SER A 683 1.74 -4.33 32.02
C SER A 683 2.66 -5.49 32.41
N GLN A 684 2.66 -5.82 33.71
CA GLN A 684 3.48 -6.89 34.30
C GLN A 684 2.77 -8.24 34.40
N SER A 685 1.55 -8.38 33.87
CA SER A 685 0.73 -9.60 33.99
C SER A 685 1.09 -10.68 32.96
N GLY A 686 0.98 -11.96 33.36
CA GLY A 686 1.12 -13.11 32.46
C GLY A 686 -0.12 -13.41 31.60
N GLU A 687 -1.30 -13.00 32.08
CA GLU A 687 -2.61 -13.15 31.42
C GLU A 687 -3.48 -11.90 31.60
N ASP A 688 -4.54 -11.79 30.82
CA ASP A 688 -5.57 -10.76 30.99
C ASP A 688 -6.25 -10.92 32.37
N VAL A 689 -6.54 -9.81 33.04
CA VAL A 689 -7.17 -9.80 34.37
C VAL A 689 -8.59 -9.24 34.31
N ARG A 690 -9.48 -9.76 35.16
CA ARG A 690 -10.87 -9.33 35.27
C ARG A 690 -11.23 -8.89 36.69
N LEU A 691 -12.06 -7.85 36.77
CA LEU A 691 -12.65 -7.34 38.00
C LEU A 691 -14.09 -6.86 37.74
N SER A 692 -15.00 -7.13 38.67
CA SER A 692 -16.42 -6.79 38.53
C SER A 692 -16.82 -5.49 39.23
N SER A 693 -15.90 -4.89 40.00
CA SER A 693 -16.14 -3.64 40.71
C SER A 693 -14.84 -2.95 41.16
N ILE A 694 -14.94 -1.68 41.53
CA ILE A 694 -13.86 -0.93 42.22
C ILE A 694 -14.42 -0.24 43.47
N PRO A 695 -13.84 -0.48 44.67
CA PRO A 695 -14.18 0.24 45.89
C PRO A 695 -13.53 1.63 45.89
N LEU A 696 -14.33 2.68 45.73
CA LEU A 696 -13.89 4.06 45.86
C LEU A 696 -14.26 4.63 47.22
N THR A 697 -13.28 5.30 47.82
CA THR A 697 -13.42 6.03 49.08
C THR A 697 -13.29 7.52 48.80
N PHE A 698 -14.21 8.31 49.33
CA PHE A 698 -14.15 9.76 49.22
C PHE A 698 -13.19 10.36 50.25
N THR A 699 -12.33 11.27 49.81
CA THR A 699 -11.26 11.89 50.61
C THR A 699 -11.27 13.42 50.57
N GLY A 700 -12.31 14.02 49.98
CA GLY A 700 -12.52 15.47 49.98
C GLY A 700 -13.13 16.01 51.29
N ALA A 701 -13.10 17.33 51.47
CA ALA A 701 -13.72 18.03 52.62
C ALA A 701 -15.13 18.59 52.34
N GLY A 702 -15.62 18.48 51.10
CA GLY A 702 -17.01 18.76 50.73
C GLY A 702 -17.96 17.66 51.18
N GLN A 703 -19.27 17.91 51.11
CA GLN A 703 -20.26 16.88 51.47
C GLN A 703 -20.44 15.88 50.32
N PHE A 704 -20.12 14.60 50.55
CA PHE A 704 -20.28 13.55 49.53
C PHE A 704 -21.71 13.48 48.95
N ALA A 705 -22.74 13.71 49.77
CA ALA A 705 -24.14 13.71 49.32
C ALA A 705 -24.45 14.75 48.22
N ASN A 706 -23.57 15.75 48.04
CA ASN A 706 -23.67 16.75 46.99
C ASN A 706 -22.97 16.31 45.68
N VAL A 707 -22.50 15.07 45.59
CA VAL A 707 -22.14 14.38 44.34
C VAL A 707 -23.05 13.17 44.16
N THR A 708 -23.72 13.11 43.01
CA THR A 708 -24.70 12.08 42.67
C THR A 708 -24.42 11.48 41.29
N SER A 709 -25.15 10.42 40.93
CA SER A 709 -25.06 9.77 39.61
C SER A 709 -23.64 9.35 39.21
N MET A 710 -22.85 8.83 40.15
CA MET A 710 -21.46 8.47 39.88
C MET A 710 -21.35 7.26 38.96
N GLN A 711 -20.52 7.41 37.92
CA GLN A 711 -20.22 6.38 36.93
C GLN A 711 -18.73 6.33 36.60
N LEU A 712 -18.22 5.13 36.32
CA LEU A 712 -16.90 4.91 35.73
C LEU A 712 -17.03 4.69 34.22
N PHE A 713 -16.12 5.30 33.45
CA PHE A 713 -16.08 5.22 32.00
C PHE A 713 -14.76 4.61 31.51
N ASP A 714 -14.84 3.70 30.54
CA ASP A 714 -13.73 3.24 29.71
C ASP A 714 -13.80 4.00 28.37
N GLY A 715 -13.07 5.11 28.29
CA GLY A 715 -13.21 6.09 27.21
C GLY A 715 -14.61 6.74 27.17
N ALA A 716 -15.41 6.37 26.17
CA ALA A 716 -16.80 6.84 26.02
C ALA A 716 -17.83 5.89 26.66
N THR A 717 -17.46 4.66 26.98
CA THR A 717 -18.38 3.61 27.45
C THR A 717 -18.54 3.68 28.96
N ALA A 718 -19.76 3.92 29.45
CA ALA A 718 -20.07 3.77 30.87
C ALA A 718 -20.01 2.28 31.28
N LEU A 719 -19.36 1.99 32.41
CA LEU A 719 -19.20 0.63 32.93
C LEU A 719 -20.29 0.22 33.94
N ASN A 720 -21.00 1.19 34.51
CA ASN A 720 -22.10 0.97 35.44
C ASN A 720 -23.30 1.85 35.06
N THR A 721 -24.45 1.25 34.76
CA THR A 721 -25.64 1.93 34.25
C THR A 721 -26.92 1.43 34.94
N GLY A 722 -28.06 2.07 34.67
CA GLY A 722 -29.34 1.71 35.30
C GLY A 722 -29.26 1.73 36.83
N SER A 723 -29.58 0.60 37.46
CA SER A 723 -29.51 0.41 38.93
C SER A 723 -28.09 0.40 39.51
N ASN A 724 -27.05 0.25 38.68
CA ASN A 724 -25.65 0.27 39.12
C ASN A 724 -25.06 1.69 39.16
N VAL A 725 -25.80 2.72 38.74
CA VAL A 725 -25.41 4.13 38.90
C VAL A 725 -25.45 4.49 40.39
N VAL A 726 -24.32 4.93 40.94
CA VAL A 726 -24.21 5.22 42.37
C VAL A 726 -24.81 6.59 42.67
N VAL A 727 -25.95 6.60 43.36
CA VAL A 727 -26.70 7.84 43.66
C VAL A 727 -26.19 8.58 44.91
N SER A 728 -25.92 7.90 46.04
CA SER A 728 -25.32 8.52 47.24
C SER A 728 -24.89 7.51 48.34
N ALA A 729 -23.59 7.26 48.54
CA ALA A 729 -23.02 6.71 49.79
C ALA A 729 -21.50 6.96 49.90
N ALA A 730 -21.00 7.28 51.10
CA ALA A 730 -19.66 7.85 51.33
C ALA A 730 -18.45 6.93 51.06
N ALA A 731 -18.67 5.61 50.99
CA ALA A 731 -17.71 4.65 50.45
C ALA A 731 -18.50 3.70 49.53
N THR A 732 -18.14 3.64 48.26
CA THR A 732 -18.95 2.97 47.24
C THR A 732 -18.11 2.08 46.34
N THR A 733 -18.37 0.79 46.46
CA THR A 733 -18.02 -0.21 45.45
C THR A 733 -18.86 0.06 44.22
N ILE A 734 -18.26 0.68 43.20
CA ILE A 734 -18.89 0.82 41.88
C ILE A 734 -18.85 -0.56 41.23
N THR A 735 -19.98 -1.24 41.23
CA THR A 735 -20.19 -2.52 40.50
C THR A 735 -20.40 -2.23 39.03
N PHE A 736 -19.70 -2.96 38.17
CA PHE A 736 -19.87 -2.86 36.72
C PHE A 736 -21.04 -3.73 36.24
N ASP A 737 -21.70 -3.29 35.17
CA ASP A 737 -22.80 -4.03 34.53
C ASP A 737 -22.33 -5.39 33.99
N GLN A 738 -21.08 -5.45 33.55
CA GLN A 738 -20.35 -6.63 33.09
C GLN A 738 -18.92 -6.56 33.63
N ALA A 739 -18.29 -7.71 33.92
CA ALA A 739 -16.93 -7.73 34.43
C ALA A 739 -15.93 -7.09 33.43
N LEU A 740 -15.18 -6.10 33.89
CA LEU A 740 -14.17 -5.42 33.08
C LEU A 740 -12.96 -6.33 32.89
N ILE A 741 -12.46 -6.41 31.65
CA ILE A 741 -11.19 -7.06 31.32
C ILE A 741 -10.12 -5.98 31.08
N VAL A 742 -8.97 -6.15 31.72
CA VAL A 742 -7.75 -5.37 31.47
C VAL A 742 -6.72 -6.34 30.87
N SER A 743 -6.38 -6.14 29.60
CA SER A 743 -5.49 -7.06 28.90
C SER A 743 -4.04 -6.93 29.36
N LYS A 744 -3.30 -8.05 29.37
CA LYS A 744 -1.89 -8.03 29.76
C LYS A 744 -1.06 -7.12 28.87
N ASN A 745 0.07 -6.64 29.39
CA ASN A 745 0.95 -5.70 28.70
C ASN A 745 0.27 -4.32 28.40
N THR A 746 -0.86 -3.99 29.05
CA THR A 746 -1.58 -2.71 28.86
C THR A 746 -1.83 -1.97 30.17
N VAL A 747 -2.07 -0.65 30.07
CA VAL A 747 -2.61 0.20 31.13
C VAL A 747 -3.95 0.75 30.67
N LYS A 748 -5.04 0.47 31.41
CA LYS A 748 -6.38 1.02 31.15
C LYS A 748 -6.65 2.16 32.12
N THR A 749 -7.11 3.30 31.60
CA THR A 749 -7.54 4.43 32.44
C THR A 749 -9.06 4.50 32.48
N LEU A 750 -9.63 4.50 33.69
CA LEU A 750 -11.07 4.67 33.92
C LEU A 750 -11.36 6.07 34.44
N THR A 751 -12.34 6.74 33.86
CA THR A 751 -12.76 8.09 34.24
C THR A 751 -13.97 8.04 35.17
N LEU A 752 -13.83 8.53 36.39
CA LEU A 752 -14.94 8.77 37.31
C LEU A 752 -15.64 10.07 36.93
N LYS A 753 -16.94 10.00 36.67
CA LYS A 753 -17.81 11.16 36.46
C LYS A 753 -18.98 11.17 37.44
N GLY A 754 -19.52 12.34 37.72
CA GLY A 754 -20.72 12.51 38.55
C GLY A 754 -21.34 13.90 38.43
N ASN A 755 -22.55 14.04 38.94
CA ASN A 755 -23.31 15.29 38.99
C ASN A 755 -23.03 16.01 40.32
N VAL A 756 -22.59 17.26 40.25
CA VAL A 756 -22.28 18.12 41.41
C VAL A 756 -23.50 18.99 41.71
N SER A 757 -24.06 18.90 42.92
CA SER A 757 -25.24 19.67 43.35
C SER A 757 -25.02 21.18 43.24
N SER A 758 -26.09 21.95 43.00
CA SER A 758 -26.08 23.42 43.11
C SER A 758 -25.82 23.91 44.54
N SER A 759 -25.98 23.05 45.55
CA SER A 759 -25.60 23.28 46.96
C SER A 759 -24.18 22.82 47.32
N ALA A 760 -23.40 22.34 46.35
CA ALA A 760 -22.05 21.83 46.62
C ALA A 760 -21.08 22.93 47.04
N THR A 761 -20.26 22.63 48.05
CA THR A 761 -19.16 23.48 48.54
C THR A 761 -17.99 22.60 48.98
N GLY A 762 -16.82 23.21 49.19
CA GLY A 762 -15.62 22.50 49.64
C GLY A 762 -14.89 21.77 48.53
N THR A 763 -14.18 20.70 48.90
CA THR A 763 -13.27 19.98 48.01
C THR A 763 -13.68 18.52 47.82
N TYR A 764 -13.38 17.97 46.64
CA TYR A 764 -13.79 16.63 46.23
C TYR A 764 -12.57 15.89 45.67
N ALA A 765 -12.27 14.73 46.26
CA ALA A 765 -11.17 13.85 45.89
C ALA A 765 -11.53 12.40 46.24
N TRP A 766 -10.90 11.44 45.58
CA TRP A 766 -11.14 10.02 45.74
C TRP A 766 -9.84 9.23 45.83
N ASN A 767 -9.85 8.13 46.57
CA ASN A 767 -8.82 7.11 46.50
C ASN A 767 -9.44 5.71 46.45
N VAL A 768 -8.61 4.70 46.15
CA VAL A 768 -8.99 3.28 46.29
C VAL A 768 -8.31 2.77 47.55
N ALA A 769 -9.05 2.77 48.67
CA ALA A 769 -8.54 2.40 49.97
C ALA A 769 -8.38 0.88 50.18
N THR A 770 -9.00 0.06 49.32
CA THR A 770 -8.97 -1.41 49.39
C THR A 770 -8.79 -1.98 47.98
N ALA A 771 -8.01 -3.04 47.83
CA ALA A 771 -7.84 -3.70 46.53
C ALA A 771 -9.19 -4.23 45.97
N PRO A 772 -9.52 -4.02 44.69
CA PRO A 772 -10.67 -4.67 44.06
C PRO A 772 -10.44 -6.17 43.89
N VAL A 773 -11.49 -6.98 44.08
CA VAL A 773 -11.42 -8.43 43.86
C VAL A 773 -11.19 -8.70 42.37
N THR A 774 -9.97 -9.15 42.07
CA THR A 774 -9.45 -9.33 40.71
C THR A 774 -9.02 -10.77 40.52
N THR A 775 -9.27 -11.35 39.33
CA THR A 775 -8.84 -12.71 38.96
C THR A 775 -8.21 -12.73 37.58
N GLY A 776 -7.34 -13.71 37.30
CA GLY A 776 -6.95 -14.05 35.93
C GLY A 776 -8.16 -14.48 35.11
N VAL A 777 -8.29 -13.99 33.88
CA VAL A 777 -9.42 -14.29 32.98
C VAL A 777 -9.48 -15.78 32.66
N VAL A 778 -8.34 -16.45 32.49
CA VAL A 778 -8.26 -17.83 31.99
C VAL A 778 -7.82 -18.81 33.06
N SER A 779 -6.89 -18.44 33.96
CA SER A 779 -6.54 -19.29 35.11
C SER A 779 -7.61 -19.29 36.21
N GLY A 780 -8.44 -18.24 36.29
CA GLY A 780 -9.36 -18.00 37.41
C GLY A 780 -8.67 -17.68 38.73
N SER A 781 -7.33 -17.59 38.77
CA SER A 781 -6.56 -17.39 40.00
C SER A 781 -6.74 -15.98 40.56
N THR A 782 -6.82 -15.84 41.88
CA THR A 782 -6.91 -14.55 42.57
C THR A 782 -5.66 -13.72 42.33
N VAL A 783 -5.85 -12.46 41.92
CA VAL A 783 -4.78 -11.49 41.69
C VAL A 783 -4.61 -10.63 42.94
N VAL A 784 -3.40 -10.59 43.49
CA VAL A 784 -3.04 -9.60 44.51
C VAL A 784 -2.80 -8.27 43.81
N VAL A 785 -3.77 -7.36 43.90
CA VAL A 785 -3.67 -6.02 43.32
C VAL A 785 -2.72 -5.17 44.17
N THR A 786 -1.74 -4.55 43.53
CA THR A 786 -0.76 -3.67 44.18
C THR A 786 -1.13 -2.19 44.04
N GLY A 787 -0.59 -1.32 44.89
CA GLY A 787 -0.84 0.13 44.85
C GLY A 787 -2.02 0.63 45.69
N ALA A 788 -2.91 -0.26 46.15
CA ALA A 788 -3.92 0.06 47.17
C ALA A 788 -3.35 -0.14 48.60
N PRO A 789 -3.65 0.73 49.58
CA PRO A 789 -4.45 1.96 49.46
C PRO A 789 -3.71 3.04 48.66
N THR A 790 -4.39 3.63 47.68
CA THR A 790 -3.78 4.66 46.83
C THR A 790 -3.70 6.01 47.55
N PRO A 791 -2.80 6.92 47.12
CA PRO A 791 -2.99 8.36 47.31
C PRO A 791 -4.33 8.84 46.75
N SER A 792 -4.79 9.99 47.20
CA SER A 792 -5.96 10.69 46.61
C SER A 792 -5.69 11.16 45.19
N SER A 793 -6.74 11.23 44.38
CA SER A 793 -6.77 12.00 43.13
C SER A 793 -6.50 13.48 43.38
N ALA A 794 -6.13 14.22 42.32
CA ALA A 794 -5.99 15.67 42.42
C ALA A 794 -7.33 16.33 42.77
N THR A 795 -7.28 17.27 43.71
CA THR A 795 -8.46 17.86 44.35
C THR A 795 -9.29 18.74 43.42
N GLN A 796 -10.57 18.39 43.25
CA GLN A 796 -11.55 19.24 42.55
C GLN A 796 -12.22 20.15 43.58
N THR A 797 -12.06 21.47 43.46
CA THR A 797 -12.63 22.45 44.41
C THR A 797 -13.91 23.04 43.84
N VAL A 798 -15.00 23.09 44.60
CA VAL A 798 -16.23 23.75 44.13
C VAL A 798 -16.11 25.26 44.29
N GLY A 799 -16.21 25.98 43.18
CA GLY A 799 -16.28 27.45 43.11
C GLY A 799 -17.48 27.90 42.28
N ALA A 800 -17.87 29.18 42.41
CA ALA A 800 -18.90 29.77 41.56
C ALA A 800 -18.32 30.19 40.20
N GLY A 801 -19.13 30.08 39.13
CA GLY A 801 -18.84 30.77 37.87
C GLY A 801 -18.92 32.28 38.04
N SER A 802 -18.06 33.03 37.35
CA SER A 802 -18.16 34.50 37.29
C SER A 802 -17.81 35.02 35.89
N LEU A 803 -18.23 36.25 35.61
CA LEU A 803 -18.00 36.93 34.34
C LEU A 803 -17.41 38.31 34.63
N VAL A 804 -16.22 38.58 34.10
CA VAL A 804 -15.48 39.84 34.30
C VAL A 804 -15.39 40.61 32.99
N VAL A 805 -15.49 41.94 33.07
CA VAL A 805 -15.46 42.87 31.93
C VAL A 805 -14.36 43.93 32.08
N SER A 806 -13.71 44.25 30.96
CA SER A 806 -12.69 45.30 30.85
C SER A 806 -12.69 45.98 29.47
N THR A 807 -12.03 47.14 29.33
CA THR A 807 -11.75 47.71 28.00
C THR A 807 -10.75 46.80 27.28
N SER A 808 -11.05 46.36 26.06
CA SER A 808 -10.05 45.65 25.25
C SER A 808 -8.97 46.61 24.72
N PRO A 809 -7.69 46.21 24.70
CA PRO A 809 -6.62 46.97 24.03
C PRO A 809 -6.82 47.22 22.52
N SER A 810 -7.80 46.58 21.88
CA SER A 810 -8.20 46.87 20.48
C SER A 810 -9.22 48.02 20.36
N THR A 811 -9.63 48.63 21.47
CA THR A 811 -10.44 49.85 21.50
C THR A 811 -9.70 50.99 20.78
N PRO A 812 -10.33 51.67 19.80
CA PRO A 812 -9.71 52.82 19.14
C PRO A 812 -9.39 53.96 20.10
N SER A 813 -8.31 54.68 19.81
CA SER A 813 -8.06 56.02 20.36
C SER A 813 -9.10 57.01 19.86
N PHE A 814 -9.19 58.19 20.51
CA PHE A 814 -10.06 59.28 20.08
C PHE A 814 -9.90 59.58 18.57
N ALA A 815 -11.04 59.78 17.90
CA ALA A 815 -11.13 60.14 16.50
C ALA A 815 -12.26 61.15 16.26
N VAL A 816 -12.25 61.82 15.11
CA VAL A 816 -13.42 62.55 14.59
C VAL A 816 -14.17 61.69 13.57
N ALA A 817 -15.49 61.84 13.49
CA ALA A 817 -16.32 61.17 12.49
C ALA A 817 -17.31 62.14 11.84
N ALA A 818 -17.78 61.77 10.64
CA ALA A 818 -18.78 62.53 9.90
C ALA A 818 -20.20 62.21 10.39
N ALA A 819 -21.04 63.23 10.51
CA ALA A 819 -22.46 63.06 10.78
C ALA A 819 -23.16 62.25 9.67
N GLY A 820 -24.11 61.40 10.06
CA GLY A 820 -24.77 60.46 9.15
C GLY A 820 -23.91 59.26 8.72
N SER A 821 -22.72 59.06 9.29
CA SER A 821 -21.91 57.87 9.02
C SER A 821 -22.32 56.67 9.88
N THR A 822 -22.22 55.47 9.30
CA THR A 822 -22.65 54.20 9.90
C THR A 822 -21.49 53.26 10.19
N GLY A 823 -21.59 52.45 11.24
CA GLY A 823 -20.64 51.38 11.56
C GLY A 823 -19.34 51.85 12.21
N ASN A 824 -19.31 53.04 12.81
CA ASN A 824 -18.11 53.61 13.43
C ASN A 824 -17.77 52.86 14.72
N THR A 825 -16.60 52.22 14.81
CA THR A 825 -16.18 51.54 16.05
C THR A 825 -15.87 52.55 17.15
N VAL A 826 -16.73 52.65 18.17
CA VAL A 826 -16.54 53.55 19.32
C VAL A 826 -15.76 52.89 20.47
N GLY A 827 -15.71 51.55 20.49
CA GLY A 827 -14.91 50.81 21.47
C GLY A 827 -15.05 49.29 21.36
N VAL A 828 -14.27 48.57 22.16
CA VAL A 828 -14.29 47.10 22.21
C VAL A 828 -14.34 46.63 23.67
N ILE A 829 -15.39 45.90 24.03
CA ILE A 829 -15.64 45.39 25.38
C ILE A 829 -15.06 43.97 25.47
N ARG A 830 -14.15 43.74 26.41
CA ARG A 830 -13.57 42.43 26.69
C ARG A 830 -14.37 41.72 27.79
N PHE A 831 -14.75 40.48 27.53
CA PHE A 831 -15.35 39.56 28.48
C PHE A 831 -14.38 38.43 28.82
N ARG A 832 -14.41 37.98 30.07
CA ARG A 832 -13.69 36.77 30.52
C ARG A 832 -14.56 36.00 31.52
N SER A 833 -15.00 34.80 31.14
CA SER A 833 -15.67 33.88 32.06
C SER A 833 -14.64 33.12 32.89
N VAL A 834 -14.92 32.90 34.17
CA VAL A 834 -14.02 32.24 35.12
C VAL A 834 -14.72 31.05 35.77
N ASN A 835 -13.97 29.97 36.01
CA ASN A 835 -14.41 28.66 36.57
C ASN A 835 -15.38 27.84 35.68
N GLU A 836 -16.23 28.48 34.87
CA GLU A 836 -16.97 27.87 33.76
C GLU A 836 -17.04 28.81 32.55
N GLY A 837 -17.60 28.34 31.43
CA GLY A 837 -17.99 29.20 30.31
C GLY A 837 -19.36 29.83 30.56
N THR A 838 -19.70 30.90 29.83
CA THR A 838 -20.98 31.61 29.99
C THR A 838 -21.64 31.86 28.64
N ASN A 839 -22.90 31.50 28.50
CA ASN A 839 -23.72 31.86 27.36
C ASN A 839 -24.32 33.25 27.61
N LEU A 840 -23.69 34.30 27.08
CA LEU A 840 -24.12 35.69 27.19
C LEU A 840 -25.43 35.90 26.41
N SER A 841 -26.43 36.55 27.02
CA SER A 841 -27.76 36.79 26.42
C SER A 841 -28.15 38.26 26.35
N GLN A 842 -27.65 39.09 27.26
CA GLN A 842 -27.94 40.53 27.31
C GLN A 842 -26.68 41.35 27.61
N LEU A 843 -26.55 42.50 26.92
CA LEU A 843 -25.50 43.49 27.12
C LEU A 843 -26.13 44.89 27.23
N GLY A 844 -26.06 45.46 28.43
CA GLY A 844 -26.39 46.84 28.77
C GLY A 844 -25.21 47.78 28.52
N LEU A 845 -25.50 48.90 27.87
CA LEU A 845 -24.55 49.94 27.49
C LEU A 845 -24.95 51.28 28.13
N THR A 846 -23.95 52.11 28.42
CA THR A 846 -24.13 53.50 28.90
C THR A 846 -23.44 54.50 27.96
N LEU A 847 -24.08 55.64 27.75
CA LEU A 847 -23.71 56.70 26.83
C LEU A 847 -23.17 57.91 27.59
N THR A 848 -22.03 58.44 27.14
CA THR A 848 -21.62 59.83 27.39
C THR A 848 -21.70 60.58 26.05
N GLY A 849 -22.44 61.68 26.01
CA GLY A 849 -22.81 62.39 24.77
C GLY A 849 -24.34 62.61 24.71
N SER A 850 -24.85 63.23 23.65
CA SER A 850 -26.30 63.37 23.45
C SER A 850 -26.91 62.11 22.84
N THR A 851 -28.13 61.75 23.25
CA THR A 851 -28.90 60.70 22.56
C THR A 851 -29.31 61.13 21.15
N GLY A 852 -29.38 62.45 20.89
CA GLY A 852 -29.68 63.01 19.56
C GLY A 852 -28.58 62.82 18.52
N ASP A 853 -27.35 62.49 18.95
CA ASP A 853 -26.20 62.21 18.08
C ASP A 853 -26.22 60.80 17.48
N LEU A 854 -27.10 59.91 17.97
CA LEU A 854 -27.10 58.49 17.64
C LEU A 854 -28.40 58.03 16.97
N VAL A 855 -28.27 57.19 15.95
CA VAL A 855 -29.37 56.44 15.33
C VAL A 855 -29.46 55.04 15.94
N GLN A 856 -28.34 54.33 16.03
CA GLN A 856 -28.26 52.98 16.58
C GLN A 856 -26.85 52.66 17.08
N VAL A 857 -26.77 51.74 18.04
CA VAL A 857 -25.53 51.02 18.41
C VAL A 857 -25.67 49.56 17.99
N SER A 858 -24.65 49.00 17.35
CA SER A 858 -24.59 47.59 16.96
C SER A 858 -23.41 46.86 17.62
N LEU A 859 -23.63 45.60 17.97
CA LEU A 859 -22.67 44.74 18.68
C LEU A 859 -22.16 43.65 17.74
N TRP A 860 -20.86 43.42 17.71
CA TRP A 860 -20.21 42.53 16.73
C TRP A 860 -19.21 41.57 17.38
N ASP A 861 -19.34 40.28 17.08
CA ASP A 861 -18.30 39.27 17.29
C ASP A 861 -17.51 39.08 15.98
N GLY A 862 -16.33 39.69 15.90
CA GLY A 862 -15.54 39.77 14.67
C GLY A 862 -16.33 40.42 13.52
N ALA A 863 -16.68 39.62 12.51
CA ALA A 863 -17.46 40.06 11.36
C ALA A 863 -18.98 39.82 11.50
N THR A 864 -19.44 39.16 12.57
CA THR A 864 -20.85 38.80 12.79
C THR A 864 -21.52 39.79 13.73
N GLN A 865 -22.62 40.41 13.30
CA GLN A 865 -23.47 41.22 14.18
C GLN A 865 -24.26 40.31 15.13
N VAL A 866 -24.13 40.53 16.44
CA VAL A 866 -24.76 39.72 17.51
C VAL A 866 -25.88 40.46 18.24
N GLY A 867 -26.01 41.78 18.05
CA GLY A 867 -27.06 42.57 18.72
C GLY A 867 -27.13 44.03 18.28
N THR A 868 -28.13 44.74 18.80
CA THR A 868 -28.42 46.15 18.56
C THR A 868 -29.05 46.79 19.80
N ALA A 869 -28.65 48.02 20.11
CA ALA A 869 -29.27 48.85 21.15
C ALA A 869 -29.59 50.25 20.59
N THR A 870 -30.64 50.87 21.11
CA THR A 870 -31.02 52.25 20.81
C THR A 870 -31.24 53.01 22.12
N PHE A 871 -30.66 54.21 22.24
CA PHE A 871 -30.91 55.09 23.37
C PHE A 871 -32.16 55.92 23.08
N THR A 872 -33.15 55.88 23.97
CA THR A 872 -34.48 56.46 23.73
C THR A 872 -34.77 57.65 24.64
N GLY A 873 -35.29 58.74 24.06
CA GLY A 873 -35.51 59.98 24.78
C GLY A 873 -34.21 60.51 25.41
N ALA A 874 -34.26 60.83 26.70
CA ALA A 874 -33.10 61.27 27.48
C ALA A 874 -32.37 60.12 28.22
N SER A 875 -32.66 58.84 27.92
CA SER A 875 -31.97 57.72 28.58
C SER A 875 -30.56 57.54 28.05
N THR A 876 -29.56 57.79 28.91
CA THR A 876 -28.16 57.45 28.64
C THR A 876 -27.86 55.95 28.80
N GLN A 877 -28.86 55.10 29.05
CA GLN A 877 -28.68 53.65 29.19
C GLN A 877 -29.61 52.88 28.23
N ALA A 878 -29.09 51.82 27.62
CA ALA A 878 -29.83 50.95 26.70
C ALA A 878 -29.32 49.50 26.79
N THR A 879 -30.20 48.52 26.57
CA THR A 879 -29.84 47.09 26.64
C THR A 879 -30.11 46.40 25.31
N SER A 880 -29.08 45.78 24.72
CA SER A 880 -29.26 44.80 23.67
C SER A 880 -29.57 43.44 24.30
N THR A 881 -30.68 42.82 23.92
CA THR A 881 -30.76 41.35 23.89
C THR A 881 -29.96 40.89 22.66
N LEU A 882 -29.21 39.79 22.77
CA LEU A 882 -28.46 39.25 21.63
C LEU A 882 -29.36 38.37 20.75
N THR A 883 -29.11 38.37 19.43
CA THR A 883 -29.90 37.62 18.44
C THR A 883 -29.73 36.11 18.57
N SER A 884 -28.61 35.68 19.15
CA SER A 884 -28.35 34.34 19.65
C SER A 884 -27.46 34.45 20.90
N THR A 885 -27.47 33.45 21.77
CA THR A 885 -26.59 33.44 22.96
C THR A 885 -25.13 33.32 22.54
N LEU A 886 -24.30 34.30 22.90
CA LEU A 886 -22.88 34.31 22.58
C LEU A 886 -22.10 33.46 23.59
N ALA A 887 -21.46 32.39 23.12
CA ALA A 887 -20.65 31.51 23.96
C ALA A 887 -19.33 32.18 24.35
N LEU A 888 -19.15 32.42 25.65
CA LEU A 888 -17.91 32.89 26.26
C LEU A 888 -17.14 31.69 26.84
N PRO A 889 -15.91 31.40 26.38
CA PRO A 889 -15.13 30.25 26.84
C PRO A 889 -14.66 30.40 28.29
N LYS A 890 -14.54 29.27 29.01
CA LYS A 890 -13.94 29.21 30.35
C LYS A 890 -12.49 29.70 30.30
N ASP A 891 -12.13 30.60 31.23
CA ASP A 891 -10.79 31.10 31.51
C ASP A 891 -10.05 31.67 30.28
N ALA A 892 -10.78 32.22 29.31
CA ALA A 892 -10.26 32.86 28.11
C ALA A 892 -11.01 34.18 27.79
N ASP A 893 -10.31 35.09 27.10
CA ASP A 893 -10.81 36.42 26.76
C ASP A 893 -11.63 36.38 25.45
N LYS A 894 -12.72 37.15 25.39
CA LYS A 894 -13.60 37.28 24.23
C LYS A 894 -14.01 38.74 24.05
N ASP A 895 -13.66 39.33 22.91
CA ASP A 895 -13.89 40.74 22.63
C ASP A 895 -15.16 40.95 21.78
N ILE A 896 -16.02 41.89 22.18
CA ILE A 896 -17.20 42.34 21.44
C ILE A 896 -16.96 43.79 20.98
N THR A 897 -17.04 44.02 19.68
CA THR A 897 -16.87 45.35 19.08
C THR A 897 -18.19 46.13 19.14
N VAL A 898 -18.14 47.35 19.66
CA VAL A 898 -19.28 48.29 19.72
C VAL A 898 -19.14 49.29 18.58
N LYS A 899 -20.12 49.32 17.68
CA LYS A 899 -20.18 50.25 16.55
C LYS A 899 -21.40 51.17 16.67
N VAL A 900 -21.28 52.41 16.20
CA VAL A 900 -22.33 53.42 16.26
C VAL A 900 -22.64 54.01 14.89
N ASP A 901 -23.93 54.25 14.68
CA ASP A 901 -24.48 54.98 13.54
C ASP A 901 -24.88 56.38 14.02
N PHE A 902 -24.24 57.41 13.46
CA PHE A 902 -24.43 58.79 13.90
C PHE A 902 -25.61 59.46 13.19
N ALA A 903 -26.32 60.32 13.91
CA ALA A 903 -27.29 61.24 13.34
C ALA A 903 -26.62 62.24 12.39
N GLN A 904 -27.42 62.87 11.52
CA GLN A 904 -26.95 63.97 10.68
C GLN A 904 -26.85 65.28 11.47
N ILE A 905 -26.00 66.20 11.01
CA ILE A 905 -25.85 67.55 11.54
C ILE A 905 -26.27 68.55 10.47
N GLY A 906 -27.07 69.55 10.86
CA GLY A 906 -27.53 70.62 9.99
C GLY A 906 -28.92 71.15 10.40
N THR A 907 -29.48 72.04 9.59
CA THR A 907 -30.79 72.64 9.83
C THR A 907 -31.90 71.57 9.81
N GLY A 908 -32.49 71.28 10.96
CA GLY A 908 -33.58 70.31 11.11
C GLY A 908 -33.17 68.88 11.49
N PHE A 909 -31.88 68.62 11.74
CA PHE A 909 -31.39 67.34 12.25
C PHE A 909 -31.09 67.38 13.76
N THR A 910 -30.90 66.20 14.38
CA THR A 910 -30.77 66.05 15.85
C THR A 910 -29.34 66.05 16.37
N GLY A 911 -28.34 65.78 15.52
CA GLY A 911 -26.94 65.70 15.95
C GLY A 911 -26.33 67.08 16.23
N VAL A 912 -25.40 67.13 17.18
CA VAL A 912 -24.74 68.36 17.63
C VAL A 912 -23.28 68.41 17.16
N GLN A 913 -22.86 69.56 16.65
CA GLN A 913 -21.49 69.78 16.17
C GLN A 913 -20.51 69.92 17.35
N GLY A 914 -19.50 69.05 17.40
CA GLY A 914 -18.47 69.04 18.43
C GLY A 914 -18.77 68.15 19.64
N ASP A 915 -19.97 67.58 19.74
CA ASP A 915 -20.31 66.64 20.81
C ASP A 915 -19.48 65.35 20.68
N THR A 916 -19.11 64.79 21.82
CA THR A 916 -18.19 63.65 21.91
C THR A 916 -18.90 62.44 22.49
N VAL A 917 -19.15 61.46 21.65
CA VAL A 917 -19.93 60.25 21.94
C VAL A 917 -19.01 59.13 22.37
N SER A 918 -19.21 58.60 23.57
CA SER A 918 -18.58 57.35 24.04
C SER A 918 -19.65 56.39 24.54
N VAL A 919 -19.54 55.12 24.15
CA VAL A 919 -20.44 54.05 24.59
C VAL A 919 -19.64 53.02 25.37
N ASN A 920 -19.98 52.85 26.64
CA ASN A 920 -19.29 51.99 27.59
C ASN A 920 -20.19 50.85 28.09
N PHE A 921 -19.58 49.83 28.67
CA PHE A 921 -20.29 48.78 29.40
C PHE A 921 -21.07 49.36 30.60
N TYR A 922 -22.31 48.90 30.78
CA TYR A 922 -23.12 49.16 31.97
C TYR A 922 -23.40 47.88 32.76
N ALA A 923 -23.89 46.84 32.09
CA ALA A 923 -24.25 45.56 32.69
C ALA A 923 -24.20 44.44 31.64
N ALA A 924 -24.07 43.19 32.06
CA ALA A 924 -24.33 42.05 31.19
C ALA A 924 -24.85 40.86 31.98
N GLN A 925 -25.63 40.02 31.31
CA GLN A 925 -26.19 38.79 31.86
C GLN A 925 -26.01 37.64 30.87
N GLY A 926 -25.63 36.49 31.41
CA GLY A 926 -25.63 35.22 30.70
C GLY A 926 -25.93 34.06 31.63
N THR A 927 -25.84 32.84 31.10
CA THR A 927 -26.08 31.59 31.84
C THR A 927 -24.79 30.76 31.88
N GLY A 928 -24.40 30.27 33.05
CA GLY A 928 -23.27 29.35 33.21
C GLY A 928 -23.51 28.06 32.42
N VAL A 929 -22.55 27.68 31.58
CA VAL A 929 -22.69 26.55 30.63
C VAL A 929 -22.83 25.21 31.35
N ASN A 930 -22.21 25.05 32.52
CA ASN A 930 -22.25 23.83 33.31
C ASN A 930 -23.23 23.93 34.48
N SER A 931 -23.32 25.10 35.13
CA SER A 931 -24.17 25.30 36.31
C SER A 931 -25.65 25.55 35.99
N GLY A 932 -25.95 26.04 34.79
CA GLY A 932 -27.28 26.56 34.43
C GLY A 932 -27.69 27.83 35.18
N THR A 933 -26.80 28.42 35.99
CA THR A 933 -27.11 29.58 36.83
C THR A 933 -26.97 30.90 36.07
N THR A 934 -27.71 31.93 36.48
CA THR A 934 -27.57 33.28 35.92
C THR A 934 -26.29 33.93 36.43
N VAL A 935 -25.37 34.23 35.52
CA VAL A 935 -24.10 34.93 35.80
C VAL A 935 -24.24 36.37 35.31
N ASN A 936 -24.20 37.31 36.25
CA ASN A 936 -24.13 38.74 35.94
C ASN A 936 -22.65 39.17 35.88
N ALA A 937 -22.31 40.04 34.94
CA ALA A 937 -20.95 40.53 34.75
C ALA A 937 -20.55 41.61 35.77
N THR A 938 -19.28 41.65 36.15
CA THR A 938 -18.67 42.73 36.96
C THR A 938 -17.48 43.34 36.25
N GLY A 939 -17.21 44.62 36.50
CA GLY A 939 -16.17 45.40 35.83
C GLY A 939 -16.73 46.64 35.14
N SER A 940 -15.92 47.26 34.27
CA SER A 940 -16.28 48.47 33.53
C SER A 940 -15.43 48.63 32.27
N THR A 941 -15.84 49.53 31.38
CA THR A 941 -14.98 50.05 30.31
C THR A 941 -14.85 51.55 30.42
N ALA A 942 -13.76 52.07 29.87
CA ALA A 942 -13.55 53.47 29.55
C ALA A 942 -12.96 53.54 28.14
N VAL A 943 -13.75 54.06 27.19
CA VAL A 943 -13.36 54.25 25.78
C VAL A 943 -13.20 55.75 25.50
N SER A 944 -12.26 56.14 24.62
CA SER A 944 -11.97 57.56 24.36
C SER A 944 -13.11 58.32 23.66
N GLY A 945 -14.04 57.59 23.04
CA GLY A 945 -15.13 58.17 22.27
C GLY A 945 -14.71 58.75 20.92
N ILE A 946 -15.71 59.23 20.18
CA ILE A 946 -15.60 59.84 18.87
C ILE A 946 -16.25 61.22 18.93
N ARG A 947 -15.61 62.26 18.40
CA ARG A 947 -16.23 63.59 18.28
C ARG A 947 -16.92 63.75 16.93
N LEU A 948 -18.17 64.22 16.96
CA LEU A 948 -19.03 64.32 15.79
C LEU A 948 -18.91 65.69 15.13
N PHE A 949 -18.69 65.70 13.81
CA PHE A 949 -18.80 66.89 12.97
C PHE A 949 -19.51 66.53 11.66
N LYS A 950 -20.20 67.47 11.03
CA LYS A 950 -20.86 67.25 9.73
C LYS A 950 -19.89 66.79 8.64
N SER A 951 -18.71 67.40 8.61
CA SER A 951 -17.56 66.99 7.80
C SER A 951 -16.28 67.23 8.58
N PHE A 952 -15.19 66.61 8.17
CA PHE A 952 -13.87 66.75 8.79
C PHE A 952 -12.75 66.65 7.73
N PRO A 953 -11.58 67.28 7.96
CA PRO A 953 -10.43 67.16 7.07
C PRO A 953 -9.72 65.82 7.25
N VAL A 954 -9.17 65.31 6.15
CA VAL A 954 -8.11 64.29 6.14
C VAL A 954 -6.85 64.96 5.60
N VAL A 955 -5.75 64.92 6.35
CA VAL A 955 -4.48 65.58 5.99
C VAL A 955 -3.45 64.53 5.64
N SER A 956 -2.63 64.76 4.61
CA SER A 956 -1.48 63.91 4.31
C SER A 956 -0.33 64.70 3.67
N ALA A 957 0.90 64.29 3.93
CA ALA A 957 2.08 64.84 3.24
C ALA A 957 2.06 64.45 1.74
N ASP A 958 2.72 65.25 0.90
CA ASP A 958 2.83 64.97 -0.54
C ASP A 958 4.24 65.20 -1.08
N ALA A 959 4.51 64.69 -2.28
CA ALA A 959 5.86 64.62 -2.84
C ALA A 959 6.38 65.98 -3.35
N LEU A 960 7.54 66.39 -2.83
CA LEU A 960 8.37 67.43 -3.43
C LEU A 960 9.09 66.90 -4.67
N THR A 961 9.27 67.77 -5.66
CA THR A 961 9.79 67.46 -7.01
C THR A 961 11.31 67.22 -7.08
N THR A 962 12.00 67.35 -5.94
CA THR A 962 13.42 67.68 -5.82
C THR A 962 13.87 67.35 -4.38
N THR A 963 15.16 67.12 -4.14
CA THR A 963 15.71 66.92 -2.78
C THR A 963 16.17 68.22 -2.12
N GLY A 964 17.01 69.00 -2.81
CA GLY A 964 17.57 70.27 -2.34
C GLY A 964 16.55 71.40 -2.22
N ALA A 965 16.72 72.25 -1.21
CA ALA A 965 15.80 73.33 -0.86
C ALA A 965 16.02 74.62 -1.68
N ALA A 966 16.99 74.65 -2.60
CA ALA A 966 17.32 75.81 -3.42
C ALA A 966 16.19 76.31 -4.34
N ASP A 967 15.17 75.50 -4.60
CA ASP A 967 13.94 75.91 -5.31
C ASP A 967 12.92 76.68 -4.43
N GLY A 968 13.27 76.92 -3.16
CA GLY A 968 12.45 77.65 -2.19
C GLY A 968 11.26 76.87 -1.61
N LYS A 969 11.01 75.63 -2.05
CA LYS A 969 9.92 74.81 -1.49
C LYS A 969 10.36 74.17 -0.17
N LEU A 970 9.50 74.17 0.83
CA LEU A 970 9.81 73.70 2.19
C LEU A 970 9.05 72.42 2.54
N MET A 971 7.76 72.37 2.19
CA MET A 971 6.88 71.23 2.44
C MET A 971 5.74 71.19 1.41
N ARG A 972 5.29 69.99 1.06
CA ARG A 972 4.01 69.74 0.40
C ARG A 972 3.11 68.87 1.25
N PHE A 973 1.83 69.22 1.28
CA PHE A 973 0.77 68.41 1.85
C PHE A 973 -0.52 68.61 1.05
N LYS A 974 -1.54 67.84 1.39
CA LYS A 974 -2.89 67.94 0.84
C LYS A 974 -3.91 67.75 1.96
N VAL A 975 -5.06 68.39 1.80
CA VAL A 975 -6.20 68.25 2.70
C VAL A 975 -7.43 67.87 1.87
N THR A 976 -8.10 66.80 2.27
CA THR A 976 -9.33 66.30 1.65
C THR A 976 -10.48 66.52 2.61
N ALA A 977 -11.57 67.16 2.17
CA ALA A 977 -12.79 67.22 2.96
C ALA A 977 -13.55 65.87 2.86
N ASN A 978 -14.17 65.43 3.95
CA ASN A 978 -15.04 64.25 3.92
C ASN A 978 -16.20 64.44 2.91
N SER A 979 -16.74 63.35 2.37
CA SER A 979 -17.85 63.34 1.41
C SER A 979 -19.14 63.99 1.93
N ASN A 980 -19.32 64.07 3.25
CA ASN A 980 -20.58 64.49 3.88
C ASN A 980 -20.74 66.02 3.98
N GLY A 981 -19.70 66.80 3.65
CA GLY A 981 -19.77 68.27 3.59
C GLY A 981 -18.43 68.94 3.29
N GLY A 982 -18.44 70.22 2.94
CA GLY A 982 -17.20 70.99 2.80
C GLY A 982 -16.55 71.30 4.15
N VAL A 983 -15.25 71.59 4.15
CA VAL A 983 -14.46 71.92 5.35
C VAL A 983 -13.78 73.27 5.16
N GLY A 984 -13.93 74.17 6.13
CA GLY A 984 -13.19 75.43 6.20
C GLY A 984 -11.89 75.29 6.96
N LEU A 985 -10.80 75.88 6.47
CA LEU A 985 -9.49 75.90 7.15
C LEU A 985 -9.12 77.34 7.55
N GLY A 986 -8.75 77.53 8.82
CA GLY A 986 -8.59 78.84 9.47
C GLY A 986 -7.26 79.07 10.17
N GLN A 987 -6.41 78.05 10.32
CA GLN A 987 -5.00 78.20 10.72
C GLN A 987 -4.21 76.95 10.37
N PHE A 988 -2.95 77.13 9.96
CA PHE A 988 -1.92 76.10 9.92
C PHE A 988 -0.71 76.55 10.75
N LYS A 989 -0.06 75.62 11.45
CA LYS A 989 1.14 75.89 12.24
C LYS A 989 2.24 74.91 11.89
N PHE A 990 3.43 75.42 11.65
CA PHE A 990 4.61 74.63 11.27
C PHE A 990 5.74 74.88 12.27
N THR A 991 6.67 73.94 12.40
CA THR A 991 8.05 74.26 12.80
C THR A 991 8.99 74.10 11.62
N ILE A 992 10.01 74.95 11.56
CA ILE A 992 11.12 74.86 10.61
C ILE A 992 12.41 74.77 11.42
N ALA A 993 13.21 73.74 11.18
CA ALA A 993 14.53 73.56 11.76
C ALA A 993 15.58 73.45 10.64
N THR A 994 16.70 74.16 10.79
CA THR A 994 17.82 74.16 9.84
C THR A 994 19.06 73.57 10.48
N SER A 995 19.83 72.77 9.75
CA SER A 995 21.17 72.38 10.19
C SER A 995 22.14 73.57 10.19
N THR A 996 23.36 73.33 10.68
CA THR A 996 24.52 74.18 10.32
C THR A 996 24.67 74.26 8.80
N GLY A 997 25.12 75.42 8.30
CA GLY A 997 25.31 75.68 6.86
C GLY A 997 24.17 76.44 6.17
N ILE A 998 23.07 76.77 6.86
CA ILE A 998 21.94 77.57 6.35
C ILE A 998 21.74 78.81 7.23
N ALA A 999 21.58 79.98 6.62
CA ALA A 999 21.60 81.29 7.29
C ALA A 999 20.22 81.80 7.78
N GLY A 1000 19.16 81.00 7.63
CA GLY A 1000 17.79 81.31 8.07
C GLY A 1000 16.77 80.98 6.98
N VAL A 1001 15.47 81.11 7.30
CA VAL A 1001 14.39 80.97 6.32
C VAL A 1001 13.45 82.17 6.44
N ALA A 1002 13.47 83.03 5.43
CA ALA A 1002 12.70 84.27 5.37
C ALA A 1002 11.52 84.16 4.38
N ASN A 1003 10.54 85.05 4.49
CA ASN A 1003 9.37 85.14 3.61
C ASN A 1003 8.61 83.82 3.50
N VAL A 1004 8.24 83.23 4.66
CA VAL A 1004 7.55 81.94 4.68
C VAL A 1004 6.09 82.11 4.28
N ASN A 1005 5.73 81.53 3.14
CA ASN A 1005 4.44 81.74 2.47
C ASN A 1005 3.79 80.39 2.16
N LEU A 1006 2.49 80.26 2.47
CA LEU A 1006 1.71 79.07 2.10
C LEU A 1006 0.93 79.33 0.81
N TYR A 1007 1.05 78.43 -0.16
CA TYR A 1007 0.28 78.47 -1.41
C TYR A 1007 -0.72 77.31 -1.45
N GLY A 1008 -1.90 77.54 -2.04
CA GLY A 1008 -2.99 76.58 -2.14
C GLY A 1008 -3.51 76.40 -3.57
N TYR A 1009 -3.71 75.14 -3.95
CA TYR A 1009 -4.03 74.69 -5.30
C TYR A 1009 -5.19 73.69 -5.30
N THR A 1010 -5.95 73.63 -6.39
CA THR A 1010 -7.07 72.70 -6.59
C THR A 1010 -6.65 71.38 -7.27
N ASP A 1011 -5.37 71.23 -7.63
CA ASP A 1011 -4.87 70.13 -8.45
C ASP A 1011 -3.49 69.58 -7.99
N ALA A 1012 -3.22 68.31 -8.30
CA ALA A 1012 -2.03 67.59 -7.85
C ALA A 1012 -0.71 68.03 -8.52
N SER A 1013 -0.75 68.80 -9.61
CA SER A 1013 0.46 69.37 -10.24
C SER A 1013 0.91 70.68 -9.59
N TYR A 1014 0.08 71.26 -8.69
CA TYR A 1014 0.31 72.56 -8.06
C TYR A 1014 0.37 73.72 -9.08
N SER A 1015 -0.57 73.73 -10.03
CA SER A 1015 -0.64 74.74 -11.10
C SER A 1015 -1.91 75.60 -11.05
N SER A 1016 -3.04 75.03 -10.66
CA SER A 1016 -4.35 75.69 -10.59
C SER A 1016 -4.60 76.24 -9.19
N THR A 1017 -4.49 77.56 -9.03
CA THR A 1017 -4.63 78.24 -7.72
C THR A 1017 -6.08 78.22 -7.21
N ILE A 1018 -6.28 78.09 -5.89
CA ILE A 1018 -7.61 78.22 -5.27
C ILE A 1018 -8.19 79.62 -5.57
N ALA A 1019 -9.45 79.64 -6.02
CA ALA A 1019 -10.15 80.87 -6.37
C ALA A 1019 -10.30 81.81 -5.15
N GLY A 1020 -10.12 83.11 -5.37
CA GLY A 1020 -10.15 84.14 -4.32
C GLY A 1020 -8.81 84.41 -3.63
N LEU A 1021 -7.78 83.59 -3.85
CA LEU A 1021 -6.42 83.84 -3.34
C LEU A 1021 -5.58 84.65 -4.33
N THR A 1022 -4.90 85.71 -3.85
CA THR A 1022 -3.97 86.50 -4.65
C THR A 1022 -2.77 85.64 -5.07
N SER A 1023 -2.67 85.32 -6.37
CA SER A 1023 -1.66 84.42 -6.94
C SER A 1023 -1.56 83.05 -6.23
N GLY A 1024 -2.68 82.56 -5.69
CA GLY A 1024 -2.74 81.30 -4.93
C GLY A 1024 -2.11 81.33 -3.53
N MET A 1025 -1.65 82.49 -3.04
CA MET A 1025 -1.08 82.59 -1.70
C MET A 1025 -2.21 82.65 -0.65
N VAL A 1026 -2.15 81.76 0.34
CA VAL A 1026 -3.11 81.65 1.45
C VAL A 1026 -2.85 82.76 2.48
N ASN A 1027 -1.61 82.81 3.00
CA ASN A 1027 -1.05 83.98 3.69
C ASN A 1027 0.49 83.84 3.80
N SER A 1028 1.15 84.92 4.24
CA SER A 1028 2.56 85.00 4.63
C SER A 1028 2.73 84.99 6.16
N ALA A 1029 3.91 84.62 6.64
CA ALA A 1029 4.32 84.71 8.05
C ALA A 1029 5.70 85.36 8.22
N ALA A 1030 6.04 85.67 9.48
CA ALA A 1030 7.30 86.33 9.84
C ALA A 1030 8.55 85.45 9.58
N ASN A 1031 9.70 86.12 9.43
CA ASN A 1031 11.00 85.48 9.13
C ASN A 1031 11.53 84.65 10.30
N ILE A 1032 12.20 83.51 10.00
CA ILE A 1032 12.88 82.66 10.98
C ILE A 1032 14.40 82.82 10.93
N VAL A 1033 14.98 83.04 12.10
CA VAL A 1033 16.42 83.09 12.40
C VAL A 1033 16.98 81.66 12.49
N PRO A 1034 18.20 81.37 11.96
CA PRO A 1034 18.73 80.01 11.90
C PRO A 1034 19.05 79.40 13.27
N GLY A 1035 19.09 78.07 13.31
CA GLY A 1035 19.58 77.29 14.46
C GLY A 1035 18.60 77.14 15.64
N VAL A 1036 17.45 77.81 15.60
CA VAL A 1036 16.35 77.63 16.55
C VAL A 1036 15.15 77.05 15.80
N GLY A 1037 14.44 76.07 16.40
CA GLY A 1037 13.26 75.44 15.79
C GLY A 1037 12.04 76.38 15.80
N GLY A 1038 12.06 77.40 14.93
CA GLY A 1038 11.05 78.46 14.91
C GLY A 1038 9.68 77.94 14.50
N ALA A 1039 8.64 78.38 15.24
CA ALA A 1039 7.26 78.11 14.91
C ALA A 1039 6.72 79.18 13.95
N VAL A 1040 6.10 78.74 12.85
CA VAL A 1040 5.40 79.58 11.87
C VAL A 1040 3.90 79.36 12.03
N THR A 1041 3.12 80.43 12.15
CA THR A 1041 1.65 80.36 12.09
C THR A 1041 1.16 81.06 10.83
N ILE A 1042 0.37 80.35 10.02
CA ILE A 1042 -0.30 80.85 8.82
C ILE A 1042 -1.80 80.90 9.13
N THR A 1043 -2.34 82.10 9.33
CA THR A 1043 -3.78 82.33 9.54
C THR A 1043 -4.35 82.99 8.28
N PRO A 1044 -5.22 82.31 7.51
CA PRO A 1044 -5.87 82.89 6.33
C PRO A 1044 -6.72 84.12 6.68
N ALA A 1045 -6.81 85.10 5.77
CA ALA A 1045 -7.63 86.30 5.97
C ALA A 1045 -9.15 86.01 5.91
N ALA A 1046 -9.54 84.94 5.23
CA ALA A 1046 -10.87 84.33 5.22
C ALA A 1046 -10.69 82.80 5.16
N ALA A 1047 -11.72 82.05 5.56
CA ALA A 1047 -11.66 80.58 5.58
C ALA A 1047 -11.31 79.99 4.20
N VAL A 1048 -10.36 79.05 4.16
CA VAL A 1048 -10.03 78.30 2.93
C VAL A 1048 -10.99 77.12 2.84
N GLU A 1049 -12.04 77.27 2.04
CA GLU A 1049 -13.10 76.29 1.87
C GLU A 1049 -12.72 75.16 0.90
N ILE A 1050 -12.75 73.92 1.38
CA ILE A 1050 -12.56 72.70 0.57
C ILE A 1050 -13.94 72.05 0.36
N PRO A 1051 -14.42 71.89 -0.89
CA PRO A 1051 -15.71 71.25 -1.17
C PRO A 1051 -15.77 69.77 -0.75
N ALA A 1052 -16.97 69.26 -0.48
CA ALA A 1052 -17.18 67.89 -0.01
C ALA A 1052 -16.52 66.83 -0.92
N GLY A 1053 -15.71 65.93 -0.34
CA GLY A 1053 -14.97 64.89 -1.07
C GLY A 1053 -13.81 65.39 -1.95
N VAL A 1054 -13.56 66.70 -2.04
CA VAL A 1054 -12.48 67.28 -2.86
C VAL A 1054 -11.18 67.36 -2.05
N THR A 1055 -10.05 67.21 -2.75
CA THR A 1055 -8.70 67.39 -2.20
C THR A 1055 -8.08 68.68 -2.73
N TYR A 1056 -7.65 69.56 -1.83
CA TYR A 1056 -6.79 70.71 -2.16
C TYR A 1056 -5.35 70.46 -1.72
N TYR A 1057 -4.42 71.04 -2.46
CA TYR A 1057 -2.98 70.78 -2.38
C TYR A 1057 -2.26 72.05 -1.93
N PHE A 1058 -1.35 71.90 -0.97
CA PHE A 1058 -0.70 73.01 -0.28
C PHE A 1058 0.83 72.90 -0.37
N GLU A 1059 1.49 73.99 -0.75
CA GLU A 1059 2.95 74.08 -0.85
C GLU A 1059 3.44 75.25 0.01
N LEU A 1060 4.20 74.93 1.07
CA LEU A 1060 4.89 75.93 1.89
C LEU A 1060 6.20 76.30 1.19
N ARG A 1061 6.46 77.60 1.00
CA ARG A 1061 7.67 78.15 0.40
C ARG A 1061 8.39 79.10 1.35
N GLY A 1062 9.68 79.32 1.12
CA GLY A 1062 10.51 80.29 1.81
C GLY A 1062 11.73 80.69 0.98
N THR A 1063 12.53 81.61 1.51
CA THR A 1063 13.73 82.19 0.88
C THR A 1063 14.92 82.12 1.84
N GLY A 1064 16.15 82.17 1.31
CA GLY A 1064 17.38 81.92 2.10
C GLY A 1064 17.72 80.44 2.29
N THR A 1065 17.01 79.54 1.60
CA THR A 1065 17.06 78.07 1.75
C THR A 1065 18.31 77.40 1.17
N SER A 1066 19.16 78.15 0.47
CA SER A 1066 20.45 77.69 -0.04
C SER A 1066 21.48 77.56 1.08
N GLY A 1067 22.07 76.37 1.24
CA GLY A 1067 23.15 76.11 2.19
C GLY A 1067 24.27 75.28 1.58
N THR A 1068 25.29 74.98 2.38
CA THR A 1068 26.40 74.09 1.99
C THR A 1068 25.93 72.66 1.75
N VAL A 1069 26.63 71.90 0.89
CA VAL A 1069 26.35 70.48 0.66
C VAL A 1069 26.37 69.71 1.99
N GLY A 1070 25.36 68.88 2.22
CA GLY A 1070 25.13 68.17 3.48
C GLY A 1070 24.32 68.95 4.53
N SER A 1071 23.90 70.18 4.23
CA SER A 1071 22.96 70.93 5.08
C SER A 1071 21.50 70.51 4.81
N SER A 1072 20.63 70.67 5.80
CA SER A 1072 19.22 70.27 5.70
C SER A 1072 18.24 71.26 6.32
N ILE A 1073 17.00 71.23 5.80
CA ILE A 1073 15.84 71.92 6.35
C ILE A 1073 14.77 70.87 6.64
N THR A 1074 14.30 70.81 7.88
CA THR A 1074 13.19 69.96 8.29
C THR A 1074 11.99 70.84 8.61
N THR A 1075 10.90 70.65 7.85
CA THR A 1075 9.62 71.31 8.06
C THR A 1075 8.64 70.30 8.68
N ASN A 1076 7.86 70.71 9.67
CA ASN A 1076 6.83 69.87 10.28
C ASN A 1076 5.51 70.64 10.41
N LEU A 1077 4.46 70.23 9.68
CA LEU A 1077 3.09 70.72 9.90
C LEU A 1077 2.58 70.11 11.22
N LEU A 1078 2.44 70.92 12.25
CA LEU A 1078 2.12 70.45 13.60
C LEU A 1078 0.67 69.93 13.68
N GLY A 1079 0.50 68.83 14.42
CA GLY A 1079 -0.81 68.42 14.92
C GLY A 1079 -1.13 69.05 16.27
N ASP A 1080 -2.27 68.68 16.83
CA ASP A 1080 -2.69 69.04 18.18
C ASP A 1080 -2.65 67.81 19.09
N ALA A 1081 -2.30 68.00 20.38
CA ALA A 1081 -2.06 66.91 21.32
C ALA A 1081 -3.23 66.64 22.29
N THR A 1082 -4.22 67.53 22.35
CA THR A 1082 -5.41 67.42 23.21
C THR A 1082 -6.64 67.95 22.48
N ALA A 1083 -7.84 67.51 22.87
CA ALA A 1083 -9.07 67.76 22.12
C ALA A 1083 -9.62 69.20 22.13
N GLY A 1084 -8.94 70.15 22.79
CA GLY A 1084 -9.34 71.57 22.83
C GLY A 1084 -10.79 71.82 23.30
N VAL A 1085 -11.32 73.00 22.93
CA VAL A 1085 -12.75 73.32 23.03
C VAL A 1085 -13.48 72.66 21.87
N ALA A 1086 -14.68 72.11 22.12
CA ALA A 1086 -15.47 71.36 21.13
C ALA A 1086 -15.79 72.16 19.85
N VAL A 1087 -16.40 73.33 20.02
CA VAL A 1087 -16.61 74.35 18.98
C VAL A 1087 -16.46 75.76 19.57
N SER A 1088 -15.85 76.69 18.83
CA SER A 1088 -15.78 78.12 19.17
C SER A 1088 -15.48 78.97 17.92
N ALA A 1089 -15.24 80.26 18.11
CA ALA A 1089 -14.67 81.12 17.06
C ALA A 1089 -13.18 80.79 16.83
N ALA A 1090 -12.70 80.89 15.59
CA ALA A 1090 -11.35 80.46 15.21
C ALA A 1090 -10.26 81.15 16.06
N ALA A 1091 -10.39 82.46 16.28
CA ALA A 1091 -9.45 83.26 17.07
C ALA A 1091 -9.34 82.82 18.54
N THR A 1092 -10.43 82.30 19.13
CA THR A 1092 -10.46 81.81 20.52
C THR A 1092 -9.60 80.55 20.70
N ILE A 1093 -9.51 79.71 19.66
CA ILE A 1093 -8.80 78.43 19.69
C ILE A 1093 -7.35 78.58 19.16
N ALA A 1094 -7.15 79.49 18.19
CA ALA A 1094 -5.90 79.71 17.47
C ALA A 1094 -4.62 79.81 18.34
N ALA A 1095 -4.69 80.51 19.47
CA ALA A 1095 -3.50 80.87 20.26
C ALA A 1095 -2.72 79.66 20.84
N ALA A 1096 -3.41 78.58 21.19
CA ALA A 1096 -2.81 77.41 21.84
C ALA A 1096 -2.63 76.18 20.91
N ASN A 1097 -3.16 76.24 19.69
CA ASN A 1097 -3.35 75.06 18.82
C ASN A 1097 -2.61 75.20 17.48
N SER A 1098 -2.61 74.12 16.69
CA SER A 1098 -1.80 73.98 15.48
C SER A 1098 -2.62 74.08 14.20
N LEU A 1099 -3.63 73.22 14.03
CA LEU A 1099 -4.57 73.26 12.90
C LEU A 1099 -5.91 73.78 13.41
N ILE A 1100 -6.47 74.81 12.79
CA ILE A 1100 -7.84 75.28 13.08
C ILE A 1100 -8.71 75.03 11.86
N TRP A 1101 -9.82 74.31 12.04
CA TRP A 1101 -10.73 73.92 10.97
C TRP A 1101 -12.20 73.93 11.42
N SER A 1102 -13.12 73.99 10.47
CA SER A 1102 -14.57 73.98 10.69
C SER A 1102 -15.26 72.92 9.83
N GLY A 1103 -16.21 72.21 10.41
CA GLY A 1103 -17.05 71.22 9.71
C GLY A 1103 -18.27 71.81 8.99
N ASN A 1104 -18.41 73.15 8.95
CA ASN A 1104 -19.46 73.88 8.24
C ASN A 1104 -20.88 73.38 8.57
N ALA A 1105 -21.22 73.36 9.86
CA ALA A 1105 -22.39 72.69 10.46
C ALA A 1105 -23.70 72.98 9.71
N THR A 1106 -23.97 74.23 9.36
CA THR A 1106 -25.14 74.63 8.57
C THR A 1106 -24.72 75.05 7.16
N THR A 1107 -23.91 76.10 7.06
CA THR A 1107 -23.34 76.69 5.85
C THR A 1107 -21.82 76.82 5.98
N THR A 1108 -21.13 77.39 4.98
CA THR A 1108 -19.75 77.87 5.15
C THR A 1108 -19.67 78.83 6.36
N SER A 1109 -18.75 78.55 7.27
CA SER A 1109 -18.62 79.24 8.55
C SER A 1109 -17.52 80.31 8.53
N PRO A 1110 -17.84 81.60 8.69
CA PRO A 1110 -16.83 82.64 8.91
C PRO A 1110 -15.96 82.37 10.16
N LEU A 1111 -14.75 82.95 10.19
CA LEU A 1111 -13.78 82.81 11.30
C LEU A 1111 -14.33 83.26 12.68
N THR A 1112 -15.44 84.02 12.71
CA THR A 1112 -16.14 84.50 13.91
C THR A 1112 -17.27 83.60 14.41
N TYR A 1113 -17.71 82.60 13.63
CA TYR A 1113 -18.82 81.71 14.01
C TYR A 1113 -18.36 80.65 15.03
N LEU A 1114 -19.30 80.14 15.84
CA LEU A 1114 -19.01 79.10 16.85
C LEU A 1114 -19.03 77.70 16.23
N ASP A 1115 -18.16 77.46 15.25
CA ASP A 1115 -18.11 76.21 14.45
C ASP A 1115 -16.66 75.76 14.14
N TRP A 1116 -15.66 76.32 14.82
CA TRP A 1116 -14.24 75.96 14.66
C TRP A 1116 -13.76 75.06 15.79
N THR A 1117 -12.83 74.14 15.47
CA THR A 1117 -12.17 73.21 16.39
C THR A 1117 -10.66 73.14 16.08
N ASN A 1118 -9.89 72.42 16.90
CA ASN A 1118 -8.47 72.15 16.66
C ASN A 1118 -8.22 70.84 15.87
N GLY A 1119 -6.95 70.55 15.55
CA GLY A 1119 -6.52 69.39 14.77
C GLY A 1119 -6.50 68.04 15.49
N TYR A 1120 -7.03 67.92 16.72
CA TYR A 1120 -6.92 66.67 17.47
C TYR A 1120 -7.88 65.60 16.95
N GLY A 1121 -7.37 64.38 16.74
CA GLY A 1121 -8.12 63.28 16.14
C GLY A 1121 -8.35 63.41 14.62
N VAL A 1122 -7.79 64.44 13.97
CA VAL A 1122 -7.85 64.62 12.51
C VAL A 1122 -7.11 63.50 11.80
N ALA A 1123 -7.78 62.83 10.87
CA ALA A 1123 -7.23 61.69 10.15
C ALA A 1123 -5.97 62.09 9.35
N GLY A 1124 -4.86 61.39 9.62
CA GLY A 1124 -3.57 61.61 8.97
C GLY A 1124 -2.72 62.77 9.53
N LEU A 1125 -3.21 63.52 10.52
CA LEU A 1125 -2.41 64.50 11.26
C LEU A 1125 -2.22 64.05 12.73
N PRO A 1126 -1.17 63.27 13.04
CA PRO A 1126 -0.88 62.87 14.42
C PRO A 1126 -0.41 64.08 15.25
N ALA A 1127 -0.48 63.98 16.58
CA ALA A 1127 -0.04 65.04 17.49
C ALA A 1127 1.42 65.50 17.29
N GLY A 1128 2.30 64.62 16.78
CA GLY A 1128 3.68 64.94 16.41
C GLY A 1128 3.83 65.72 15.10
N GLY A 1129 2.77 65.85 14.30
CA GLY A 1129 2.76 66.52 13.00
C GLY A 1129 3.11 65.64 11.80
N LEU A 1130 3.10 66.27 10.62
CA LEU A 1130 3.56 65.72 9.34
C LEU A 1130 4.88 66.37 8.94
N LEU A 1131 5.95 65.58 8.90
CA LEU A 1131 7.33 66.04 8.75
C LEU A 1131 7.88 65.76 7.35
N GLN A 1132 8.59 66.73 6.78
CA GLN A 1132 9.30 66.61 5.51
C GLN A 1132 10.68 67.30 5.59
N THR A 1133 11.74 66.55 5.28
CA THR A 1133 13.12 67.03 5.29
C THR A 1133 13.66 67.20 3.87
N ARG A 1134 14.44 68.25 3.66
CA ARG A 1134 15.17 68.59 2.45
C ARG A 1134 16.66 68.66 2.74
N SER A 1135 17.50 68.25 1.80
CA SER A 1135 18.96 68.26 1.95
C SER A 1135 19.63 68.83 0.71
N ASN A 1136 20.52 69.80 0.92
CA ASN A 1136 21.31 70.50 -0.10
C ASN A 1136 22.64 69.80 -0.39
#